data_AF-L1MR63-F1
#
_entry.id   AF-L1MR63-F1
#
_cell.length_a   1.000
_cell.length_b   1.000
_cell.length_c   1.000
_cell.angle_alpha   90.00
_cell.angle_beta   90.00
_cell.angle_gamma   90.00
#
_symmetry.space_group_name_H-M   'P 1'
#
loop_
_entity.id
_entity.type
_entity.pdbx_description
1 polymer ?
#
loop_
_entity_poly.entity_id
_entity_poly.type
_entity_poly.pdbx_seq_one_letter_code
_entity_poly.pdbx_strand_id
1 'polypeptide(L)'
;MLAGLKTLPTFVRKSITSDNIITMTTSKNVGDELYLRIIASGDYEVEGVDYAHPIDVPYSEGKRYRITSPNINVKGRVLRLECNNDQLTALDVTKCYSLEVLDCSGNFLSMLDLSKSSSLQQVSCGNNRLQNLDVQKCVFLESLYCGGNRLTALDVTRNSSLMGLDISNNRIKGTAMTTLMKSLPNATSRLIKPQIWVNNPKHEANIVSQSQVAIAKAKDWVVSDTHLAPYEGTPDGVAIGSGRITMTTQKKVGEKIVLQIKASGEFDIEGVEHSRPFAKNQIEFTLTSQQVTIKGDVIQLTCSGNKLAQLDISQCPTLSAITCDRNELTALNLEHNTELSSVSCSNNQLSELNVTHNEELQALTCNNNNLSQLDLSHNPALLTLICSSNQLSQLDFSHNPYFTTLWAASNKLTALDFSHNPKLASLVLLNNQIKGTSMDALIASLPATKGTLLGISKTEEGNVITRRQVAALKAKNWTTYAGFFEEYEGSLELGDGRITLTTDMNIGEMITLEVNAKGDFLIEGVDMSQGIKPNQIGFRLTDKHLTIKGDVTSLRCSADRLTALDVTQCPTLVELNCGNNRLTHIDLAHNAQLSRLECNDNQLTALDLAHNPELNALICYRNQLTALNLSANEKLTFLASQYNQLTTVDVSKCPELKTLWLHNNQISTLGLFHNAELSTLWVHNNQLSEMELAQCPQLATLWAYNNQLNQLNLTANKQLANLNVQDNRLLSLQLPSKAPLDYVACYHNRLADEELDAVVSALPASSSQSSIRIIDPTHDGNIVSKAQVAKAQQQGWAVLDHEGNPYVGSEDIDLGTVTMTTTKPVGEILRLALTASGELRVKGAEQVGSETDEYGRQFALYRLTAQQIKIKANLTELLCADNQISELEVTACPTLETVVCSNNQLKKLDLSNLSVLSTLDCSGNQLSQLDVNHNPRLRVFYCANNLLSQLDLSASTAMLYLDVTSNQLSALPLQTCTKLMGLWCTDNQLTQLDLSANTSLIRLNTAHNFISSEAMDALIGSLPTHQGLWVVADPAQDGNAINAAQAATATAKGWQVLYTDNVVAGLRLPISSVSKDTPAAALGRMGHSTEDYDLAGRRVVNSYKGIVISRKGKQVFSSHR
;
A
#
# COMPACT_ATOMS: atom_id res chain seq x y z
N MET A 1 -129.90 -10.69 -4.82
CA MET A 1 -130.54 -10.95 -3.51
C MET A 1 -130.65 -12.45 -3.34
N LEU A 2 -130.22 -12.96 -2.17
CA LEU A 2 -130.71 -14.12 -1.39
C LEU A 2 -131.08 -15.42 -2.14
N ALA A 3 -130.90 -16.64 -1.65
CA ALA A 3 -130.22 -17.25 -0.51
C ALA A 3 -130.65 -18.73 -0.54
N GLY A 4 -129.74 -19.64 -0.13
CA GLY A 4 -130.07 -20.79 0.71
C GLY A 4 -130.59 -22.08 0.09
N LEU A 5 -129.80 -23.16 0.23
CA LEU A 5 -130.11 -24.49 0.82
C LEU A 5 -129.08 -25.53 0.28
N LYS A 6 -128.07 -25.93 1.06
CA LYS A 6 -128.02 -27.07 2.01
C LYS A 6 -127.84 -28.48 1.38
N THR A 7 -126.58 -28.94 1.40
CA THR A 7 -126.02 -30.21 1.91
C THR A 7 -126.42 -31.62 1.37
N LEU A 8 -125.35 -32.33 0.94
CA LEU A 8 -124.98 -33.77 1.07
C LEU A 8 -125.64 -34.81 0.13
N PRO A 9 -125.00 -35.98 -0.20
CA PRO A 9 -123.76 -36.58 0.36
C PRO A 9 -122.72 -37.14 -0.67
N THR A 10 -121.59 -37.55 -0.09
CA THR A 10 -120.45 -38.35 -0.58
C THR A 10 -120.78 -39.53 -1.51
N PHE A 11 -120.04 -39.64 -2.63
CA PHE A 11 -119.97 -40.84 -3.47
C PHE A 11 -118.72 -41.68 -3.11
N VAL A 12 -118.97 -42.97 -2.88
CA VAL A 12 -117.98 -44.03 -2.62
C VAL A 12 -117.18 -44.31 -3.91
N ARG A 13 -115.84 -44.26 -3.82
CA ARG A 13 -114.92 -44.69 -4.89
C ARG A 13 -115.02 -46.21 -5.10
N LYS A 14 -115.18 -46.65 -6.35
CA LYS A 14 -114.93 -48.05 -6.75
C LYS A 14 -113.47 -48.40 -6.45
N SER A 15 -113.19 -49.58 -5.90
CA SER A 15 -111.84 -49.99 -5.52
C SER A 15 -110.93 -50.09 -6.75
N ILE A 16 -109.91 -49.23 -6.81
CA ILE A 16 -108.79 -49.38 -7.73
C ILE A 16 -108.00 -50.62 -7.28
N THR A 17 -107.91 -51.65 -8.11
CA THR A 17 -107.20 -52.90 -7.79
C THR A 17 -105.70 -52.65 -7.61
N SER A 18 -105.08 -53.28 -6.60
CA SER A 18 -103.69 -53.11 -6.16
C SER A 18 -102.59 -53.47 -7.16
N ASP A 19 -102.96 -54.05 -8.31
CA ASP A 19 -102.00 -54.75 -9.16
C ASP A 19 -101.41 -53.89 -10.29
N ASN A 20 -101.94 -52.68 -10.51
CA ASN A 20 -101.37 -51.70 -11.46
C ASN A 20 -100.83 -50.47 -10.71
N ILE A 21 -99.54 -50.47 -10.40
CA ILE A 21 -98.86 -49.40 -9.65
C ILE A 21 -97.58 -48.99 -10.38
N ILE A 22 -97.38 -47.68 -10.54
CA ILE A 22 -96.09 -47.09 -10.92
C ILE A 22 -95.51 -46.40 -9.67
N THR A 23 -94.25 -46.69 -9.34
CA THR A 23 -93.55 -46.11 -8.18
C THR A 23 -92.44 -45.18 -8.66
N MET A 24 -92.39 -43.96 -8.12
CA MET A 24 -91.39 -42.94 -8.43
C MET A 24 -90.72 -42.47 -7.15
N THR A 25 -89.40 -42.26 -7.19
CA THR A 25 -88.64 -41.66 -6.08
C THR A 25 -87.96 -40.39 -6.57
N THR A 26 -88.21 -39.25 -5.92
CA THR A 26 -87.63 -37.93 -6.26
C THR A 26 -86.64 -37.46 -5.21
N SER A 27 -85.62 -36.70 -5.63
CA SER A 27 -84.75 -35.95 -4.72
C SER A 27 -85.29 -34.56 -4.37
N LYS A 28 -86.46 -34.16 -4.87
CA LYS A 28 -87.15 -32.93 -4.47
C LYS A 28 -87.58 -33.00 -2.99
N ASN A 29 -87.63 -31.86 -2.32
CA ASN A 29 -88.03 -31.78 -0.92
C ASN A 29 -89.54 -31.93 -0.75
N VAL A 30 -89.99 -32.40 0.41
CA VAL A 30 -91.41 -32.34 0.79
C VAL A 30 -91.87 -30.89 0.75
N GLY A 31 -92.97 -30.63 0.04
CA GLY A 31 -93.50 -29.29 -0.23
C GLY A 31 -93.16 -28.74 -1.62
N ASP A 32 -92.19 -29.31 -2.35
CA ASP A 32 -91.91 -28.92 -3.74
C ASP A 32 -93.01 -29.42 -4.70
N GLU A 33 -93.02 -28.87 -5.92
CA GLU A 33 -93.95 -29.26 -6.98
C GLU A 33 -93.34 -30.32 -7.91
N LEU A 34 -94.16 -31.30 -8.29
CA LEU A 34 -93.88 -32.37 -9.24
C LEU A 34 -94.88 -32.27 -10.40
N TYR A 35 -94.43 -32.37 -11.65
CA TYR A 35 -95.30 -32.26 -12.82
C TYR A 35 -95.59 -33.64 -13.41
N LEU A 36 -96.85 -34.08 -13.36
CA LEU A 36 -97.26 -35.34 -13.98
C LEU A 36 -98.38 -35.13 -14.99
N ARG A 37 -98.22 -35.71 -16.18
CA ARG A 37 -99.32 -35.97 -17.11
C ARG A 37 -99.65 -37.45 -17.11
N ILE A 38 -100.87 -37.78 -16.68
CA ILE A 38 -101.35 -39.15 -16.53
C ILE A 38 -102.62 -39.32 -17.37
N ILE A 39 -102.60 -40.25 -18.33
CA ILE A 39 -103.79 -40.72 -19.03
C ILE A 39 -104.01 -42.18 -18.65
N ALA A 40 -105.19 -42.54 -18.17
CA ALA A 40 -105.53 -43.88 -17.72
C ALA A 40 -106.86 -44.35 -18.32
N SER A 41 -107.01 -45.67 -18.48
CA SER A 41 -108.29 -46.29 -18.89
C SER A 41 -109.14 -46.58 -17.66
N GLY A 42 -109.76 -45.53 -17.13
CA GLY A 42 -110.57 -45.53 -15.91
C GLY A 42 -109.99 -44.61 -14.83
N ASP A 43 -110.53 -44.71 -13.62
CA ASP A 43 -110.08 -43.92 -12.48
C ASP A 43 -108.64 -44.30 -12.08
N TYR A 44 -107.85 -43.31 -11.69
CA TYR A 44 -106.51 -43.48 -11.12
C TYR A 44 -106.36 -42.64 -9.84
N GLU A 45 -105.41 -43.03 -9.00
CA GLU A 45 -105.07 -42.37 -7.75
C GLU A 45 -103.55 -42.13 -7.67
N VAL A 46 -103.14 -40.97 -7.18
CA VAL A 46 -101.73 -40.62 -6.95
C VAL A 46 -101.51 -40.47 -5.44
N GLU A 47 -100.70 -41.35 -4.86
CA GLU A 47 -100.29 -41.31 -3.46
C GLU A 47 -98.92 -40.65 -3.30
N GLY A 48 -98.68 -40.04 -2.13
CA GLY A 48 -97.45 -39.30 -1.86
C GLY A 48 -97.49 -37.83 -2.32
N VAL A 49 -98.68 -37.33 -2.66
CA VAL A 49 -98.95 -35.95 -3.08
C VAL A 49 -100.23 -35.40 -2.43
N ASP A 50 -100.35 -34.08 -2.32
CA ASP A 50 -101.59 -33.40 -1.87
C ASP A 50 -102.50 -33.07 -3.06
N TYR A 51 -103.77 -33.52 -2.99
CA TYR A 51 -104.82 -33.29 -4.00
C TYR A 51 -105.44 -31.89 -3.95
N ALA A 52 -105.16 -31.09 -2.92
CA ALA A 52 -105.87 -29.82 -2.72
C ALA A 52 -105.47 -28.70 -3.71
N HIS A 53 -104.37 -28.84 -4.48
CA HIS A 53 -103.85 -27.78 -5.36
C HIS A 53 -103.27 -28.26 -6.71
N PRO A 54 -104.00 -29.03 -7.56
CA PRO A 54 -103.60 -29.17 -8.95
C PRO A 54 -103.82 -27.82 -9.65
N ILE A 55 -102.73 -27.09 -9.88
CA ILE A 55 -102.77 -25.89 -10.71
C ILE A 55 -102.89 -26.36 -12.15
N ASP A 56 -104.08 -26.22 -12.74
CA ASP A 56 -104.26 -26.44 -14.17
C ASP A 56 -103.39 -25.43 -14.92
N VAL A 57 -102.42 -25.95 -15.68
CA VAL A 57 -101.54 -25.13 -16.49
C VAL A 57 -102.31 -24.76 -17.76
N PRO A 58 -102.55 -23.47 -18.06
CA PRO A 58 -103.23 -23.10 -19.29
C PRO A 58 -102.35 -23.59 -20.44
N TYR A 59 -102.92 -24.41 -21.34
CA TYR A 59 -102.31 -24.92 -22.57
C TYR A 59 -101.47 -26.22 -22.51
N SER A 60 -101.47 -26.99 -21.41
CA SER A 60 -100.90 -28.36 -21.41
C SER A 60 -101.74 -29.34 -20.60
N GLU A 61 -102.02 -30.54 -21.14
CA GLU A 61 -102.86 -31.60 -20.52
C GLU A 61 -102.27 -32.26 -19.23
N GLY A 62 -101.32 -31.64 -18.53
CA GLY A 62 -100.68 -32.18 -17.31
C GLY A 62 -100.99 -31.38 -16.03
N LYS A 63 -100.73 -31.99 -14.86
CA LYS A 63 -101.03 -31.41 -13.53
C LYS A 63 -99.77 -31.29 -12.67
N ARG A 64 -99.70 -30.22 -11.86
CA ARG A 64 -98.69 -30.09 -10.80
C ARG A 64 -99.22 -30.62 -9.48
N TYR A 65 -98.39 -31.38 -8.77
CA TYR A 65 -98.69 -32.01 -7.50
C TYR A 65 -97.71 -31.51 -6.45
N ARG A 66 -98.19 -31.14 -5.26
CA ARG A 66 -97.33 -30.83 -4.12
C ARG A 66 -96.89 -32.13 -3.44
N ILE A 67 -95.58 -32.33 -3.31
CA ILE A 67 -95.00 -33.57 -2.78
C ILE A 67 -95.24 -33.64 -1.26
N THR A 68 -95.84 -34.74 -0.79
CA THR A 68 -95.99 -35.06 0.64
C THR A 68 -95.11 -36.23 1.08
N SER A 69 -94.57 -37.01 0.14
CA SER A 69 -93.62 -38.09 0.34
C SER A 69 -92.63 -38.16 -0.84
N PRO A 70 -91.33 -38.43 -0.61
CA PRO A 70 -90.35 -38.59 -1.69
C PRO A 70 -90.62 -39.81 -2.58
N ASN A 71 -91.44 -40.77 -2.10
CA ASN A 71 -91.97 -41.87 -2.90
C ASN A 71 -93.42 -41.55 -3.31
N ILE A 72 -93.66 -41.52 -4.62
CA ILE A 72 -94.95 -41.23 -5.25
C ILE A 72 -95.45 -42.49 -5.96
N ASN A 73 -96.66 -42.93 -5.65
CA ASN A 73 -97.28 -44.09 -6.29
C ASN A 73 -98.46 -43.67 -7.15
N VAL A 74 -98.47 -44.04 -8.42
CA VAL A 74 -99.64 -43.88 -9.30
C VAL A 74 -100.33 -45.23 -9.41
N LYS A 75 -101.54 -45.35 -8.85
CA LYS A 75 -102.37 -46.55 -8.88
C LYS A 75 -103.47 -46.41 -9.92
N GLY A 76 -103.61 -47.41 -10.78
CA GLY A 76 -104.64 -47.43 -11.83
C GLY A 76 -104.10 -47.90 -13.17
N ARG A 77 -104.99 -48.10 -14.14
CA ARG A 77 -104.63 -48.61 -15.46
C ARG A 77 -104.07 -47.49 -16.35
N VAL A 78 -102.85 -47.04 -16.07
CA VAL A 78 -102.17 -45.93 -16.76
C VAL A 78 -101.74 -46.35 -18.17
N LEU A 79 -102.12 -45.54 -19.16
CA LEU A 79 -101.74 -45.65 -20.57
C LEU A 79 -100.61 -44.67 -20.93
N ARG A 80 -100.59 -43.46 -20.36
CA ARG A 80 -99.54 -42.46 -20.56
C ARG A 80 -99.06 -41.90 -19.23
N LEU A 81 -97.75 -41.86 -19.04
CA LEU A 81 -97.10 -41.19 -17.92
C LEU A 81 -96.01 -40.25 -18.45
N GLU A 82 -96.12 -38.95 -18.19
CA GLU A 82 -95.03 -37.98 -18.33
C GLU A 82 -94.65 -37.47 -16.95
N CYS A 83 -93.39 -37.62 -16.58
CA CYS A 83 -92.76 -37.31 -15.28
C CYS A 83 -91.35 -36.72 -15.47
N ASN A 84 -91.22 -35.83 -16.45
CA ASN A 84 -89.97 -35.26 -16.90
C ASN A 84 -89.53 -34.03 -16.08
N ASN A 85 -88.22 -33.84 -15.91
CA ASN A 85 -87.59 -32.74 -15.16
C ASN A 85 -87.98 -32.65 -13.67
N ASP A 86 -88.21 -33.81 -13.05
CA ASP A 86 -88.69 -33.93 -11.67
C ASP A 86 -87.65 -34.43 -10.67
N GLN A 87 -86.38 -34.47 -11.08
CA GLN A 87 -85.26 -34.96 -10.27
C GLN A 87 -85.49 -36.39 -9.73
N LEU A 88 -86.12 -37.25 -10.53
CA LEU A 88 -86.36 -38.64 -10.15
C LEU A 88 -85.03 -39.40 -10.07
N THR A 89 -84.82 -40.11 -8.97
CA THR A 89 -83.65 -40.97 -8.74
C THR A 89 -83.95 -42.44 -9.02
N ALA A 90 -85.23 -42.84 -8.91
CA ALA A 90 -85.73 -44.17 -9.30
C ALA A 90 -87.15 -44.08 -9.90
N LEU A 91 -87.43 -44.97 -10.85
CA LEU A 91 -88.74 -45.14 -11.48
C LEU A 91 -88.97 -46.64 -11.73
N ASP A 92 -90.03 -47.19 -11.14
CA ASP A 92 -90.46 -48.58 -11.31
C ASP A 92 -91.84 -48.60 -11.99
N VAL A 93 -91.85 -49.05 -13.25
CA VAL A 93 -93.06 -49.24 -14.07
C VAL A 93 -93.43 -50.72 -14.23
N THR A 94 -92.72 -51.64 -13.56
CA THR A 94 -92.79 -53.09 -13.84
C THR A 94 -94.15 -53.71 -13.49
N LYS A 95 -94.95 -53.05 -12.65
CA LYS A 95 -96.32 -53.46 -12.32
C LYS A 95 -97.39 -52.77 -13.18
N CYS A 96 -97.00 -51.93 -14.13
CA CYS A 96 -97.93 -51.24 -15.04
C CYS A 96 -97.83 -51.79 -16.46
N TYR A 97 -98.56 -52.88 -16.72
CA TYR A 97 -98.55 -53.58 -18.00
C TYR A 97 -99.24 -52.83 -19.14
N SER A 98 -100.06 -51.82 -18.82
CA SER A 98 -100.89 -51.09 -19.79
C SER A 98 -100.22 -49.86 -20.38
N LEU A 99 -98.98 -49.56 -20.00
CA LEU A 99 -98.31 -48.31 -20.37
C LEU A 99 -97.97 -48.31 -21.87
N GLU A 100 -98.47 -47.31 -22.58
CA GLU A 100 -98.25 -47.07 -24.02
C GLU A 100 -97.26 -45.92 -24.24
N VAL A 101 -97.26 -44.90 -23.37
CA VAL A 101 -96.34 -43.75 -23.47
C VAL A 101 -95.68 -43.48 -22.12
N LEU A 102 -94.35 -43.41 -22.11
CA LEU A 102 -93.55 -43.04 -20.95
C LEU A 102 -92.61 -41.88 -21.30
N ASP A 103 -92.71 -40.75 -20.61
CA ASP A 103 -91.69 -39.71 -20.59
C ASP A 103 -91.15 -39.54 -19.17
N CYS A 104 -89.87 -39.86 -18.97
CA CYS A 104 -89.12 -39.71 -17.73
C CYS A 104 -87.82 -38.94 -17.95
N SER A 105 -87.78 -38.09 -18.99
CA SER A 105 -86.59 -37.34 -19.38
C SER A 105 -86.18 -36.25 -18.37
N GLY A 106 -84.90 -35.86 -18.34
CA GLY A 106 -84.41 -34.77 -17.49
C GLY A 106 -84.36 -35.11 -15.99
N ASN A 107 -84.14 -36.38 -15.67
CA ASN A 107 -84.10 -36.90 -14.30
C ASN A 107 -82.69 -37.45 -13.95
N PHE A 108 -82.55 -38.15 -12.83
CA PHE A 108 -81.31 -38.73 -12.34
C PHE A 108 -81.32 -40.26 -12.31
N LEU A 109 -82.15 -40.90 -13.14
CA LEU A 109 -82.31 -42.35 -13.18
C LEU A 109 -81.01 -43.02 -13.62
N SER A 110 -80.54 -44.00 -12.84
CA SER A 110 -79.37 -44.83 -13.18
C SER A 110 -79.75 -46.16 -13.83
N MET A 111 -80.99 -46.59 -13.63
CA MET A 111 -81.60 -47.78 -14.22
C MET A 111 -83.06 -47.50 -14.58
N LEU A 112 -83.55 -48.18 -15.62
CA LEU A 112 -84.95 -48.16 -16.03
C LEU A 112 -85.32 -49.57 -16.52
N ASP A 113 -86.19 -50.26 -15.79
CA ASP A 113 -86.67 -51.60 -16.16
C ASP A 113 -87.99 -51.50 -16.92
N LEU A 114 -87.97 -51.85 -18.20
CA LEU A 114 -89.13 -51.85 -19.09
C LEU A 114 -89.61 -53.27 -19.43
N SER A 115 -89.07 -54.30 -18.77
CA SER A 115 -89.26 -55.72 -19.13
C SER A 115 -90.72 -56.20 -19.07
N LYS A 116 -91.58 -55.50 -18.32
CA LYS A 116 -93.01 -55.81 -18.16
C LYS A 116 -93.93 -54.84 -18.91
N SER A 117 -93.40 -53.79 -19.52
CA SER A 117 -94.17 -52.73 -20.19
C SER A 117 -94.28 -53.00 -21.70
N SER A 118 -94.79 -54.17 -22.07
CA SER A 118 -94.83 -54.64 -23.47
C SER A 118 -95.72 -53.83 -24.40
N SER A 119 -96.65 -53.03 -23.86
CA SER A 119 -97.56 -52.17 -24.63
C SER A 119 -96.95 -50.81 -25.02
N LEU A 120 -95.70 -50.53 -24.62
CA LEU A 120 -95.05 -49.25 -24.89
C LEU A 120 -94.87 -49.00 -26.39
N GLN A 121 -95.41 -47.87 -26.84
CA GLN A 121 -95.28 -47.28 -28.17
C GLN A 121 -94.30 -46.10 -28.16
N GLN A 122 -94.21 -45.34 -27.07
CA GLN A 122 -93.26 -44.22 -26.98
C GLN A 122 -92.55 -44.21 -25.63
N VAL A 123 -91.22 -44.09 -25.65
CA VAL A 123 -90.38 -43.93 -24.47
C VAL A 123 -89.43 -42.76 -24.65
N SER A 124 -89.56 -41.76 -23.79
CA SER A 124 -88.60 -40.67 -23.61
C SER A 124 -87.92 -40.86 -22.26
N CYS A 125 -86.63 -41.18 -22.27
CA CYS A 125 -85.80 -41.35 -21.07
C CYS A 125 -84.48 -40.56 -21.17
N GLY A 126 -84.40 -39.59 -22.07
CA GLY A 126 -83.21 -38.77 -22.28
C GLY A 126 -82.83 -37.89 -21.09
N ASN A 127 -81.60 -37.38 -21.07
CA ASN A 127 -81.03 -36.55 -19.99
C ASN A 127 -81.17 -37.22 -18.62
N ASN A 128 -80.70 -38.46 -18.51
CA ASN A 128 -80.66 -39.27 -17.29
C ASN A 128 -79.23 -39.81 -17.06
N ARG A 129 -79.06 -40.84 -16.23
CA ARG A 129 -77.77 -41.50 -15.93
C ARG A 129 -77.76 -42.98 -16.29
N LEU A 130 -78.63 -43.43 -17.22
CA LEU A 130 -78.74 -44.83 -17.65
C LEU A 130 -77.43 -45.29 -18.29
N GLN A 131 -76.89 -46.42 -17.82
CA GLN A 131 -75.73 -47.08 -18.43
C GLN A 131 -76.15 -48.20 -19.39
N ASN A 132 -77.31 -48.81 -19.13
CA ASN A 132 -77.92 -49.86 -19.95
C ASN A 132 -79.41 -49.57 -20.07
N LEU A 133 -79.99 -49.92 -21.21
CA LEU A 133 -81.43 -49.83 -21.46
C LEU A 133 -81.85 -51.02 -22.32
N ASP A 134 -82.69 -51.89 -21.77
CA ASP A 134 -83.27 -53.02 -22.50
C ASP A 134 -84.69 -52.68 -22.94
N VAL A 135 -84.90 -52.58 -24.26
CA VAL A 135 -86.18 -52.31 -24.90
C VAL A 135 -86.73 -53.51 -25.66
N GLN A 136 -86.10 -54.68 -25.57
CA GLN A 136 -86.45 -55.82 -26.42
C GLN A 136 -87.85 -56.39 -26.16
N LYS A 137 -88.42 -56.12 -24.99
CA LYS A 137 -89.81 -56.52 -24.63
C LYS A 137 -90.85 -55.50 -25.09
N CYS A 138 -90.46 -54.29 -25.44
CA CYS A 138 -91.34 -53.22 -25.93
C CYS A 138 -91.58 -53.36 -27.45
N VAL A 139 -92.16 -54.47 -27.89
CA VAL A 139 -92.22 -54.84 -29.32
C VAL A 139 -93.05 -53.87 -30.18
N PHE A 140 -93.95 -53.09 -29.55
CA PHE A 140 -94.77 -52.07 -30.22
C PHE A 140 -94.12 -50.67 -30.23
N LEU A 141 -92.86 -50.54 -29.80
CA LEU A 141 -92.18 -49.24 -29.68
C LEU A 141 -92.01 -48.56 -31.04
N GLU A 142 -92.62 -47.39 -31.18
CA GLU A 142 -92.57 -46.50 -32.34
C GLU A 142 -91.56 -45.36 -32.14
N SER A 143 -91.33 -44.89 -30.92
CA SER A 143 -90.38 -43.80 -30.65
C SER A 143 -89.58 -44.03 -29.37
N LEU A 144 -88.25 -43.90 -29.46
CA LEU A 144 -87.32 -44.02 -28.34
C LEU A 144 -86.39 -42.81 -28.28
N TYR A 145 -86.58 -41.95 -27.28
CA TYR A 145 -85.73 -40.79 -27.04
C TYR A 145 -84.86 -41.03 -25.80
N CYS A 146 -83.64 -41.53 -26.00
CA CYS A 146 -82.71 -41.89 -24.93
C CYS A 146 -81.41 -41.06 -24.94
N GLY A 147 -81.39 -39.94 -25.67
CA GLY A 147 -80.24 -39.05 -25.74
C GLY A 147 -79.87 -38.39 -24.40
N GLY A 148 -78.60 -38.09 -24.14
CA GLY A 148 -78.14 -37.50 -22.87
C GLY A 148 -78.05 -38.51 -21.72
N ASN A 149 -77.67 -39.76 -22.01
CA ASN A 149 -77.45 -40.82 -21.03
C ASN A 149 -75.98 -41.29 -21.05
N ARG A 150 -75.68 -42.45 -20.45
CA ARG A 150 -74.36 -43.07 -20.42
C ARG A 150 -74.35 -44.44 -21.11
N LEU A 151 -75.25 -44.64 -22.09
CA LEU A 151 -75.38 -45.93 -22.78
C LEU A 151 -74.11 -46.25 -23.56
N THR A 152 -73.62 -47.48 -23.41
CA THR A 152 -72.45 -47.99 -24.15
C THR A 152 -72.86 -48.93 -25.29
N ALA A 153 -74.06 -49.49 -25.20
CA ALA A 153 -74.70 -50.29 -26.24
C ALA A 153 -76.23 -50.12 -26.15
N LEU A 154 -76.90 -50.36 -27.27
CA LEU A 154 -78.35 -50.41 -27.37
C LEU A 154 -78.71 -51.42 -28.47
N ASP A 155 -79.73 -52.23 -28.21
CA ASP A 155 -80.25 -53.22 -29.15
C ASP A 155 -81.75 -52.97 -29.37
N VAL A 156 -82.12 -52.62 -30.60
CA VAL A 156 -83.52 -52.38 -31.00
C VAL A 156 -84.07 -53.44 -31.96
N THR A 157 -83.42 -54.62 -32.02
CA THR A 157 -83.75 -55.68 -32.99
C THR A 157 -85.21 -56.14 -32.92
N ARG A 158 -85.84 -56.11 -31.73
CA ARG A 158 -87.23 -56.54 -31.51
C ARG A 158 -88.26 -55.43 -31.70
N ASN A 159 -87.85 -54.19 -31.91
CA ASN A 159 -88.72 -53.02 -32.00
C ASN A 159 -89.08 -52.72 -33.46
N SER A 160 -89.79 -53.63 -34.12
CA SER A 160 -90.06 -53.53 -35.56
C SER A 160 -90.87 -52.30 -35.95
N SER A 161 -91.62 -51.69 -35.05
CA SER A 161 -92.44 -50.49 -35.31
C SER A 161 -91.68 -49.16 -35.20
N LEU A 162 -90.39 -49.18 -34.84
CA LEU A 162 -89.64 -47.96 -34.52
C LEU A 162 -89.57 -47.00 -35.72
N MET A 163 -89.93 -45.73 -35.47
CA MET A 163 -90.00 -44.60 -36.39
C MET A 163 -89.11 -43.43 -35.94
N GLY A 164 -88.85 -43.29 -34.64
CA GLY A 164 -87.95 -42.26 -34.09
C GLY A 164 -86.98 -42.84 -33.08
N LEU A 165 -85.69 -42.53 -33.20
CA LEU A 165 -84.65 -42.96 -32.26
C LEU A 165 -83.65 -41.84 -31.96
N ASP A 166 -83.65 -41.29 -30.76
CA ASP A 166 -82.60 -40.35 -30.32
C ASP A 166 -81.62 -41.06 -29.39
N ILE A 167 -80.36 -41.15 -29.84
CA ILE A 167 -79.24 -41.69 -29.07
C ILE A 167 -78.17 -40.64 -28.78
N SER A 168 -78.37 -39.38 -29.18
CA SER A 168 -77.38 -38.31 -29.06
C SER A 168 -76.84 -38.15 -27.63
N ASN A 169 -75.61 -37.66 -27.47
CA ASN A 169 -74.98 -37.45 -26.16
C ASN A 169 -75.02 -38.71 -25.27
N ASN A 170 -74.59 -39.84 -25.82
CA ASN A 170 -74.36 -41.11 -25.12
C ASN A 170 -72.88 -41.54 -25.26
N ARG A 171 -72.54 -42.80 -24.96
CA ARG A 171 -71.16 -43.35 -25.06
C ARG A 171 -71.09 -44.56 -25.99
N ILE A 172 -71.96 -44.64 -26.99
CA ILE A 172 -72.02 -45.75 -27.95
C ILE A 172 -70.98 -45.48 -29.05
N LYS A 173 -69.97 -46.34 -29.17
CA LYS A 173 -68.87 -46.20 -30.14
C LYS A 173 -68.48 -47.55 -30.75
N GLY A 174 -67.73 -47.50 -31.86
CA GLY A 174 -67.10 -48.67 -32.47
C GLY A 174 -68.09 -49.80 -32.83
N THR A 175 -67.77 -51.04 -32.45
CA THR A 175 -68.57 -52.24 -32.76
C THR A 175 -69.98 -52.21 -32.15
N ALA A 176 -70.16 -51.56 -31.00
CA ALA A 176 -71.46 -51.38 -30.39
C ALA A 176 -72.37 -50.46 -31.24
N MET A 177 -71.82 -49.38 -31.80
CA MET A 177 -72.54 -48.52 -32.74
C MET A 177 -72.89 -49.27 -34.03
N THR A 178 -71.96 -50.06 -34.58
CA THR A 178 -72.24 -50.92 -35.74
C THR A 178 -73.37 -51.92 -35.46
N THR A 179 -73.40 -52.49 -34.25
CA THR A 179 -74.45 -53.43 -33.84
C THR A 179 -75.80 -52.73 -33.74
N LEU A 180 -75.85 -51.55 -33.12
CA LEU A 180 -77.05 -50.73 -33.05
C LEU A 180 -77.58 -50.37 -34.45
N MET A 181 -76.74 -49.87 -35.36
CA MET A 181 -77.15 -49.53 -36.72
C MET A 181 -77.70 -50.74 -37.49
N LYS A 182 -77.14 -51.94 -37.27
CA LYS A 182 -77.65 -53.19 -37.83
C LYS A 182 -79.00 -53.61 -37.24
N SER A 183 -79.22 -53.34 -35.95
CA SER A 183 -80.46 -53.67 -35.23
C SER A 183 -81.66 -52.80 -35.64
N LEU A 184 -81.44 -51.67 -36.33
CA LEU A 184 -82.51 -50.81 -36.83
C LEU A 184 -83.50 -51.60 -37.73
N PRO A 185 -84.83 -51.39 -37.57
CA PRO A 185 -85.84 -51.96 -38.46
C PRO A 185 -85.63 -51.58 -39.93
N ASN A 186 -85.93 -52.49 -40.85
CA ASN A 186 -85.91 -52.17 -42.28
C ASN A 186 -87.17 -51.34 -42.63
N ALA A 187 -87.00 -50.15 -43.19
CA ALA A 187 -88.08 -49.21 -43.46
C ALA A 187 -88.31 -48.91 -44.95
N THR A 188 -87.66 -49.65 -45.86
CA THR A 188 -87.77 -49.43 -47.32
C THR A 188 -89.18 -49.53 -47.90
N SER A 189 -90.13 -50.16 -47.19
CA SER A 189 -91.53 -50.27 -47.61
C SER A 189 -92.47 -49.26 -46.95
N ARG A 190 -91.96 -48.28 -46.18
CA ARG A 190 -92.78 -47.31 -45.44
C ARG A 190 -92.97 -46.02 -46.23
N LEU A 191 -94.14 -45.38 -46.05
CA LEU A 191 -94.48 -44.11 -46.70
C LEU A 191 -93.71 -42.91 -46.09
N ILE A 192 -93.41 -42.98 -44.79
CA ILE A 192 -92.67 -41.98 -44.03
C ILE A 192 -91.35 -42.61 -43.58
N LYS A 193 -90.23 -41.92 -43.80
CA LYS A 193 -88.90 -42.42 -43.41
C LYS A 193 -88.69 -42.25 -41.91
N PRO A 194 -88.20 -43.28 -41.20
CA PRO A 194 -87.85 -43.17 -39.78
C PRO A 194 -86.61 -42.30 -39.58
N GLN A 195 -86.48 -41.69 -38.41
CA GLN A 195 -85.40 -40.75 -38.08
C GLN A 195 -84.56 -41.23 -36.89
N ILE A 196 -83.25 -41.11 -37.02
CA ILE A 196 -82.28 -41.32 -35.93
C ILE A 196 -81.45 -40.06 -35.67
N TRP A 197 -81.39 -39.63 -34.41
CA TRP A 197 -80.56 -38.53 -33.94
C TRP A 197 -79.32 -39.07 -33.24
N VAL A 198 -78.15 -38.82 -33.80
CA VAL A 198 -76.89 -39.49 -33.39
C VAL A 198 -75.86 -38.56 -32.76
N ASN A 199 -75.99 -37.25 -32.99
CA ASN A 199 -75.00 -36.24 -32.61
C ASN A 199 -75.66 -35.02 -31.94
N ASN A 200 -75.07 -34.53 -30.85
CA ASN A 200 -75.33 -33.21 -30.27
C ASN A 200 -74.11 -32.27 -30.49
N PRO A 201 -74.22 -31.20 -31.28
CA PRO A 201 -73.07 -30.39 -31.71
C PRO A 201 -72.38 -29.59 -30.61
N LYS A 202 -72.93 -29.53 -29.39
CA LYS A 202 -72.29 -28.87 -28.25
C LYS A 202 -71.52 -29.86 -27.36
N HIS A 203 -72.03 -31.07 -27.22
CA HIS A 203 -71.52 -32.09 -26.30
C HIS A 203 -71.89 -33.47 -26.86
N GLU A 204 -70.95 -34.17 -27.49
CA GLU A 204 -71.17 -35.52 -28.00
C GLU A 204 -70.03 -36.45 -27.58
N ALA A 205 -70.38 -37.68 -27.20
CA ALA A 205 -69.44 -38.75 -26.85
C ALA A 205 -69.70 -40.06 -27.63
N ASN A 206 -70.75 -40.12 -28.45
CA ASN A 206 -70.91 -41.12 -29.50
C ASN A 206 -69.98 -40.83 -30.67
N ILE A 207 -69.53 -41.89 -31.34
CA ILE A 207 -68.81 -41.78 -32.62
C ILE A 207 -69.57 -42.61 -33.64
N VAL A 208 -70.12 -41.94 -34.66
CA VAL A 208 -70.81 -42.57 -35.78
C VAL A 208 -70.03 -42.30 -37.07
N SER A 209 -69.50 -43.36 -37.67
CA SER A 209 -68.69 -43.28 -38.89
C SER A 209 -69.56 -43.21 -40.15
N GLN A 210 -68.98 -42.78 -41.27
CA GLN A 210 -69.63 -42.79 -42.59
C GLN A 210 -70.19 -44.18 -42.95
N SER A 211 -69.44 -45.25 -42.69
CA SER A 211 -69.89 -46.63 -42.90
C SER A 211 -71.06 -47.03 -42.00
N GLN A 212 -71.11 -46.53 -40.76
CA GLN A 212 -72.24 -46.78 -39.86
C GLN A 212 -73.48 -45.98 -40.26
N VAL A 213 -73.31 -44.73 -40.70
CA VAL A 213 -74.39 -43.93 -41.32
C VAL A 213 -74.93 -44.64 -42.56
N ALA A 214 -74.06 -45.25 -43.38
CA ALA A 214 -74.47 -46.01 -44.56
C ALA A 214 -75.33 -47.23 -44.21
N ILE A 215 -75.08 -47.92 -43.08
CA ILE A 215 -75.92 -49.05 -42.61
C ILE A 215 -77.34 -48.56 -42.30
N ALA A 216 -77.49 -47.42 -41.62
CA ALA A 216 -78.80 -46.84 -41.33
C ALA A 216 -79.51 -46.36 -42.60
N LYS A 217 -78.81 -45.63 -43.48
CA LYS A 217 -79.35 -45.16 -44.76
C LYS A 217 -79.80 -46.33 -45.66
N ALA A 218 -79.09 -47.46 -45.65
CA ALA A 218 -79.47 -48.67 -46.41
C ALA A 218 -80.79 -49.31 -45.95
N LYS A 219 -81.24 -49.01 -44.72
CA LYS A 219 -82.55 -49.41 -44.18
C LYS A 219 -83.61 -48.32 -44.36
N ASP A 220 -83.31 -47.28 -45.14
CA ASP A 220 -84.11 -46.08 -45.41
C ASP A 220 -84.36 -45.16 -44.19
N TRP A 221 -83.42 -45.14 -43.22
CA TRP A 221 -83.43 -44.20 -42.09
C TRP A 221 -82.77 -42.87 -42.43
N VAL A 222 -83.36 -41.77 -41.93
CA VAL A 222 -82.79 -40.42 -41.96
C VAL A 222 -81.88 -40.24 -40.74
N VAL A 223 -80.60 -39.93 -40.96
CA VAL A 223 -79.59 -39.74 -39.90
C VAL A 223 -79.29 -38.24 -39.74
N SER A 224 -79.49 -37.71 -38.54
CA SER A 224 -79.36 -36.27 -38.26
C SER A 224 -78.70 -35.97 -36.92
N ASP A 225 -78.27 -34.72 -36.72
CA ASP A 225 -77.97 -34.17 -35.40
C ASP A 225 -79.24 -33.67 -34.70
N THR A 226 -79.15 -33.31 -33.41
CA THR A 226 -80.29 -32.79 -32.61
C THR A 226 -80.88 -31.47 -33.11
N HIS A 227 -80.25 -30.78 -34.08
CA HIS A 227 -80.79 -29.58 -34.74
C HIS A 227 -81.40 -29.88 -36.12
N LEU A 228 -81.61 -31.17 -36.43
CA LEU A 228 -82.15 -31.65 -37.71
C LEU A 228 -81.20 -31.45 -38.89
N ALA A 229 -79.92 -31.17 -38.66
CA ALA A 229 -78.93 -31.12 -39.73
C ALA A 229 -78.57 -32.54 -40.19
N PRO A 230 -78.43 -32.80 -41.50
CA PRO A 230 -77.95 -34.08 -42.01
C PRO A 230 -76.60 -34.44 -41.41
N TYR A 231 -76.48 -35.64 -40.88
CA TYR A 231 -75.23 -36.14 -40.32
C TYR A 231 -74.62 -37.19 -41.26
N GLU A 232 -73.53 -36.83 -41.92
CA GLU A 232 -72.88 -37.67 -42.92
C GLU A 232 -71.92 -38.71 -42.33
N GLY A 233 -71.63 -38.64 -41.04
CA GLY A 233 -70.65 -39.51 -40.39
C GLY A 233 -69.26 -38.90 -40.36
N THR A 234 -68.51 -39.25 -39.31
CA THR A 234 -67.06 -39.03 -39.27
C THR A 234 -66.38 -39.89 -40.34
N PRO A 235 -65.30 -39.42 -41.01
CA PRO A 235 -64.59 -40.20 -42.03
C PRO A 235 -64.24 -41.61 -41.53
N ASP A 236 -64.48 -42.61 -42.36
CA ASP A 236 -64.13 -43.99 -42.04
C ASP A 236 -62.59 -44.12 -41.91
N GLY A 237 -62.09 -44.42 -40.71
CA GLY A 237 -60.70 -44.84 -40.50
C GLY A 237 -59.75 -43.91 -39.74
N VAL A 238 -60.21 -43.04 -38.83
CA VAL A 238 -59.27 -42.56 -37.78
C VAL A 238 -59.11 -43.67 -36.74
N ALA A 239 -58.18 -44.58 -36.98
CA ALA A 239 -57.69 -45.44 -35.92
C ALA A 239 -57.12 -44.54 -34.81
N ILE A 240 -57.46 -44.83 -33.55
CA ILE A 240 -56.66 -44.33 -32.44
C ILE A 240 -55.24 -44.81 -32.73
N GLY A 241 -54.30 -43.88 -32.92
CA GLY A 241 -52.91 -44.19 -33.24
C GLY A 241 -52.31 -45.23 -32.27
N SER A 242 -51.31 -45.99 -32.72
CA SER A 242 -50.71 -47.05 -31.90
C SER A 242 -49.94 -46.52 -30.68
N GLY A 243 -49.68 -45.22 -30.63
CA GLY A 243 -49.06 -44.54 -29.51
C GLY A 243 -49.75 -44.86 -28.18
N ARG A 244 -48.96 -45.14 -27.14
CA ARG A 244 -49.46 -45.36 -25.79
C ARG A 244 -48.61 -44.64 -24.77
N ILE A 245 -49.25 -43.84 -23.91
CA ILE A 245 -48.64 -43.21 -22.76
C ILE A 245 -49.37 -43.67 -21.50
N THR A 246 -48.64 -44.21 -20.53
CA THR A 246 -49.20 -44.67 -19.26
C THR A 246 -48.64 -43.82 -18.12
N MET A 247 -49.51 -43.30 -17.27
CA MET A 247 -49.11 -42.52 -16.10
C MET A 247 -49.77 -43.08 -14.84
N THR A 248 -49.01 -43.12 -13.74
CA THR A 248 -49.49 -43.57 -12.43
C THR A 248 -49.43 -42.41 -11.46
N THR A 249 -50.58 -42.00 -10.92
CA THR A 249 -50.70 -40.89 -9.97
C THR A 249 -50.93 -41.39 -8.55
N GLN A 250 -50.39 -40.67 -7.56
CA GLN A 250 -50.72 -40.88 -6.16
C GLN A 250 -52.03 -40.21 -5.73
N LYS A 251 -52.67 -39.43 -6.62
CA LYS A 251 -54.02 -38.91 -6.39
C LYS A 251 -55.01 -40.06 -6.25
N LYS A 252 -56.01 -39.89 -5.38
CA LYS A 252 -57.05 -40.90 -5.14
C LYS A 252 -58.05 -40.92 -6.29
N VAL A 253 -58.69 -42.06 -6.54
CA VAL A 253 -59.85 -42.15 -7.43
C VAL A 253 -60.92 -41.13 -6.98
N GLY A 254 -61.48 -40.38 -7.93
CA GLY A 254 -62.38 -39.24 -7.69
C GLY A 254 -61.67 -37.88 -7.58
N GLU A 255 -60.36 -37.84 -7.39
CA GLU A 255 -59.58 -36.60 -7.51
C GLU A 255 -59.32 -36.25 -8.97
N LYS A 256 -58.79 -35.04 -9.21
CA LYS A 256 -58.67 -34.48 -10.56
C LYS A 256 -57.24 -34.38 -11.04
N ILE A 257 -57.03 -34.66 -12.32
CA ILE A 257 -55.78 -34.39 -13.03
C ILE A 257 -56.01 -33.37 -14.14
N VAL A 258 -54.98 -32.60 -14.46
CA VAL A 258 -55.02 -31.63 -15.56
C VAL A 258 -54.04 -32.08 -16.62
N LEU A 259 -54.52 -32.24 -17.85
CA LEU A 259 -53.72 -32.63 -19.00
C LEU A 259 -53.91 -31.62 -20.13
N GLN A 260 -52.85 -31.38 -20.89
CA GLN A 260 -52.93 -30.76 -22.20
C GLN A 260 -52.26 -31.70 -23.19
N ILE A 261 -53.03 -32.13 -24.19
CA ILE A 261 -52.63 -33.15 -25.15
C ILE A 261 -52.80 -32.56 -26.54
N LYS A 262 -51.76 -32.66 -27.36
CA LYS A 262 -51.81 -32.42 -28.80
C LYS A 262 -51.41 -33.72 -29.48
N ALA A 263 -52.29 -34.29 -30.30
CA ALA A 263 -52.05 -35.52 -31.06
C ALA A 263 -52.16 -35.25 -32.57
N SER A 264 -51.58 -36.14 -33.39
CA SER A 264 -51.68 -36.08 -34.87
C SER A 264 -53.06 -36.54 -35.40
N GLY A 265 -53.83 -37.25 -34.56
CA GLY A 265 -55.17 -37.78 -34.85
C GLY A 265 -56.01 -37.93 -33.59
N GLU A 266 -57.04 -38.77 -33.65
CA GLU A 266 -57.90 -39.09 -32.50
C GLU A 266 -57.11 -39.85 -31.41
N PHE A 267 -57.45 -39.57 -30.15
CA PHE A 267 -56.87 -40.23 -28.99
C PHE A 267 -57.95 -40.55 -27.95
N ASP A 268 -57.78 -41.61 -27.19
CA ASP A 268 -58.66 -42.01 -26.08
C ASP A 268 -57.87 -41.99 -24.76
N ILE A 269 -58.57 -41.73 -23.65
CA ILE A 269 -57.96 -41.72 -22.31
C ILE A 269 -58.72 -42.68 -21.40
N GLU A 270 -58.04 -43.73 -20.98
CA GLU A 270 -58.53 -44.69 -19.99
C GLU A 270 -58.11 -44.29 -18.58
N GLY A 271 -58.92 -44.64 -17.58
CA GLY A 271 -58.65 -44.31 -16.17
C GLY A 271 -59.17 -42.94 -15.72
N VAL A 272 -59.93 -42.25 -16.58
CA VAL A 272 -60.60 -40.99 -16.26
C VAL A 272 -62.07 -40.99 -16.65
N GLU A 273 -62.85 -40.11 -16.02
CA GLU A 273 -64.20 -39.73 -16.42
C GLU A 273 -64.37 -38.21 -16.33
N HIS A 274 -65.39 -37.68 -17.02
CA HIS A 274 -65.83 -36.28 -16.93
C HIS A 274 -64.70 -35.27 -17.23
N SER A 275 -64.64 -34.80 -18.48
CA SER A 275 -63.74 -33.70 -18.87
C SER A 275 -64.45 -32.35 -18.75
N ARG A 276 -63.72 -31.33 -18.29
CA ARG A 276 -64.14 -29.94 -18.45
C ARG A 276 -62.95 -29.03 -18.78
N PRO A 277 -63.15 -27.94 -19.53
CA PRO A 277 -62.10 -26.95 -19.76
C PRO A 277 -61.60 -26.40 -18.41
N PHE A 278 -60.27 -26.41 -18.21
CA PHE A 278 -59.62 -25.86 -17.03
C PHE A 278 -58.99 -24.50 -17.32
N ALA A 279 -58.20 -24.43 -18.39
CA ALA A 279 -57.57 -23.23 -18.91
C ALA A 279 -57.42 -23.35 -20.43
N LYS A 280 -56.88 -22.32 -21.10
CA LYS A 280 -56.65 -22.34 -22.56
C LYS A 280 -55.84 -23.58 -22.94
N ASN A 281 -56.47 -24.50 -23.69
CA ASN A 281 -55.91 -25.78 -24.13
C ASN A 281 -55.58 -26.82 -23.02
N GLN A 282 -56.04 -26.62 -21.77
CA GLN A 282 -55.90 -27.58 -20.68
C GLN A 282 -57.27 -28.15 -20.28
N ILE A 283 -57.32 -29.47 -20.08
CA ILE A 283 -58.53 -30.20 -19.73
C ILE A 283 -58.33 -30.83 -18.36
N GLU A 284 -59.30 -30.60 -17.47
CA GLU A 284 -59.37 -31.27 -16.17
C GLU A 284 -60.22 -32.54 -16.30
N PHE A 285 -59.68 -33.65 -15.81
CA PHE A 285 -60.31 -34.97 -15.81
C PHE A 285 -60.47 -35.47 -14.37
N THR A 286 -61.56 -36.18 -14.08
CA THR A 286 -61.76 -36.87 -12.79
C THR A 286 -61.22 -38.29 -12.90
N LEU A 287 -60.39 -38.73 -11.96
CA LEU A 287 -59.79 -40.07 -11.99
C LEU A 287 -60.83 -41.15 -11.69
N THR A 288 -60.90 -42.18 -12.54
CA THR A 288 -61.58 -43.45 -12.26
C THR A 288 -60.61 -44.57 -11.90
N SER A 289 -59.32 -44.38 -12.20
CA SER A 289 -58.20 -45.26 -11.85
C SER A 289 -56.97 -44.39 -11.52
N GLN A 290 -56.09 -44.88 -10.64
CA GLN A 290 -54.80 -44.23 -10.38
C GLN A 290 -53.80 -44.44 -11.52
N GLN A 291 -54.06 -45.40 -12.41
CA GLN A 291 -53.36 -45.58 -13.66
C GLN A 291 -54.21 -45.00 -14.80
N VAL A 292 -53.67 -44.01 -15.49
CA VAL A 292 -54.29 -43.35 -16.64
C VAL A 292 -53.50 -43.72 -17.89
N THR A 293 -54.19 -44.18 -18.93
CA THR A 293 -53.57 -44.55 -20.21
C THR A 293 -54.13 -43.67 -21.32
N ILE A 294 -53.26 -42.91 -21.99
CA ILE A 294 -53.59 -42.21 -23.23
C ILE A 294 -53.23 -43.15 -24.39
N LYS A 295 -54.18 -43.42 -25.27
CA LYS A 295 -54.00 -44.19 -26.51
C LYS A 295 -54.14 -43.23 -27.68
N GLY A 296 -53.19 -43.22 -28.59
CA GLY A 296 -53.12 -42.32 -29.73
C GLY A 296 -51.72 -41.76 -29.93
N ASP A 297 -51.45 -41.28 -31.14
CA ASP A 297 -50.15 -40.72 -31.53
C ASP A 297 -50.01 -39.28 -31.00
N VAL A 298 -49.62 -39.16 -29.74
CA VAL A 298 -49.44 -37.88 -29.04
C VAL A 298 -48.13 -37.20 -29.51
N ILE A 299 -48.23 -35.92 -29.85
CA ILE A 299 -47.12 -35.06 -30.27
C ILE A 299 -46.64 -34.20 -29.09
N GLN A 300 -47.55 -33.67 -28.28
CA GLN A 300 -47.19 -32.88 -27.10
C GLN A 300 -48.05 -33.28 -25.90
N LEU A 301 -47.39 -33.46 -24.75
CA LEU A 301 -48.05 -33.79 -23.49
C LEU A 301 -47.59 -32.85 -22.37
N THR A 302 -48.54 -32.15 -21.76
CA THR A 302 -48.35 -31.47 -20.47
C THR A 302 -49.17 -32.22 -19.42
N CYS A 303 -48.49 -32.72 -18.39
CA CYS A 303 -49.08 -33.46 -17.27
C CYS A 303 -48.55 -32.97 -15.90
N SER A 304 -48.17 -31.69 -15.81
CA SER A 304 -47.59 -31.09 -14.62
C SER A 304 -48.57 -30.99 -13.42
N GLY A 305 -48.06 -31.09 -12.19
CA GLY A 305 -48.86 -30.86 -10.97
C GLY A 305 -49.85 -31.98 -10.63
N ASN A 306 -49.59 -33.20 -11.10
CA ASN A 306 -50.52 -34.33 -10.98
C ASN A 306 -50.10 -35.41 -9.97
N LYS A 307 -49.04 -35.19 -9.19
CA LYS A 307 -48.48 -36.18 -8.25
C LYS A 307 -48.19 -37.53 -8.94
N LEU A 308 -47.64 -37.46 -10.16
CA LEU A 308 -47.27 -38.67 -10.90
C LEU A 308 -46.06 -39.33 -10.23
N ALA A 309 -46.19 -40.61 -9.87
CA ALA A 309 -45.09 -41.44 -9.37
C ALA A 309 -44.35 -42.16 -10.52
N GLN A 310 -45.06 -42.46 -11.61
CA GLN A 310 -44.49 -43.09 -12.81
C GLN A 310 -45.10 -42.48 -14.07
N LEU A 311 -44.29 -42.38 -15.12
CA LEU A 311 -44.67 -41.91 -16.44
C LEU A 311 -43.91 -42.74 -17.48
N ASP A 312 -44.64 -43.56 -18.23
CA ASP A 312 -44.12 -44.38 -19.32
C ASP A 312 -44.62 -43.83 -20.65
N ILE A 313 -43.66 -43.32 -21.43
CA ILE A 313 -43.86 -42.75 -22.77
C ILE A 313 -43.14 -43.57 -23.86
N SER A 314 -42.60 -44.74 -23.51
CA SER A 314 -41.78 -45.58 -24.39
C SER A 314 -42.51 -46.02 -25.66
N GLN A 315 -43.82 -46.17 -25.57
CA GLN A 315 -44.68 -46.60 -26.68
C GLN A 315 -45.28 -45.42 -27.46
N CYS A 316 -44.71 -44.21 -27.34
CA CYS A 316 -45.19 -43.01 -28.04
C CYS A 316 -44.05 -42.26 -28.77
N PRO A 317 -43.47 -42.83 -29.84
CA PRO A 317 -42.30 -42.27 -30.53
C PRO A 317 -42.57 -40.93 -31.22
N THR A 318 -43.84 -40.57 -31.46
CA THR A 318 -44.27 -39.32 -32.09
C THR A 318 -44.14 -38.08 -31.19
N LEU A 319 -43.75 -38.26 -29.93
CA LEU A 319 -43.74 -37.20 -28.93
C LEU A 319 -42.56 -36.24 -29.19
N SER A 320 -42.87 -34.98 -29.49
CA SER A 320 -41.87 -33.93 -29.76
C SER A 320 -41.74 -32.89 -28.66
N ALA A 321 -42.67 -32.85 -27.70
CA ALA A 321 -42.52 -32.06 -26.49
C ALA A 321 -43.22 -32.70 -25.28
N ILE A 322 -42.57 -32.67 -24.11
CA ILE A 322 -43.14 -33.16 -22.86
C ILE A 322 -42.90 -32.21 -21.70
N THR A 323 -43.95 -31.94 -20.93
CA THR A 323 -43.90 -31.15 -19.70
C THR A 323 -44.55 -31.95 -18.56
N CYS A 324 -43.73 -32.42 -17.62
CA CYS A 324 -44.12 -33.26 -16.49
C CYS A 324 -43.66 -32.68 -15.15
N ASP A 325 -43.58 -31.35 -15.05
CA ASP A 325 -43.11 -30.64 -13.86
C ASP A 325 -44.00 -30.84 -12.63
N ARG A 326 -43.44 -30.65 -11.43
CA ARG A 326 -44.18 -30.69 -10.15
C ARG A 326 -44.94 -32.01 -9.97
N ASN A 327 -44.20 -33.11 -10.13
CA ASN A 327 -44.67 -34.46 -9.89
C ASN A 327 -43.71 -35.15 -8.90
N GLU A 328 -43.79 -36.47 -8.78
CA GLU A 328 -43.00 -37.28 -7.84
C GLU A 328 -42.22 -38.36 -8.59
N LEU A 329 -41.80 -38.07 -9.82
CA LEU A 329 -41.07 -39.01 -10.67
C LEU A 329 -39.66 -39.23 -10.13
N THR A 330 -39.28 -40.50 -9.94
CA THR A 330 -37.90 -40.89 -9.59
C THR A 330 -37.08 -41.30 -10.81
N ALA A 331 -37.74 -41.63 -11.92
CA ALA A 331 -37.13 -41.94 -13.22
C ALA A 331 -38.01 -41.43 -14.37
N LEU A 332 -37.39 -41.07 -15.49
CA LEU A 332 -38.04 -40.67 -16.73
C LEU A 332 -37.24 -41.23 -17.91
N ASN A 333 -37.79 -42.24 -18.59
CA ASN A 333 -37.15 -42.83 -19.77
C ASN A 333 -37.57 -42.08 -21.04
N LEU A 334 -36.59 -41.58 -21.80
CA LEU A 334 -36.78 -40.81 -23.04
C LEU A 334 -36.20 -41.50 -24.28
N GLU A 335 -35.66 -42.72 -24.14
CA GLU A 335 -34.85 -43.42 -25.16
C GLU A 335 -35.59 -43.61 -26.49
N HIS A 336 -36.89 -43.88 -26.45
CA HIS A 336 -37.70 -44.15 -27.65
C HIS A 336 -38.38 -42.91 -28.23
N ASN A 337 -38.17 -41.73 -27.64
CA ASN A 337 -38.81 -40.48 -28.05
C ASN A 337 -37.80 -39.58 -28.78
N THR A 338 -37.22 -40.08 -29.87
CA THR A 338 -36.12 -39.44 -30.62
C THR A 338 -36.49 -38.09 -31.23
N GLU A 339 -37.78 -37.83 -31.43
CA GLU A 339 -38.33 -36.58 -31.97
C GLU A 339 -38.47 -35.45 -30.91
N LEU A 340 -38.07 -35.70 -29.65
CA LEU A 340 -38.18 -34.72 -28.56
C LEU A 340 -37.31 -33.49 -28.81
N SER A 341 -37.97 -32.36 -29.03
CA SER A 341 -37.36 -31.03 -29.16
C SER A 341 -37.39 -30.22 -27.86
N SER A 342 -38.30 -30.55 -26.93
CA SER A 342 -38.45 -29.86 -25.65
C SER A 342 -38.86 -30.80 -24.53
N VAL A 343 -38.10 -30.80 -23.45
CA VAL A 343 -38.34 -31.62 -22.25
C VAL A 343 -38.36 -30.73 -21.02
N SER A 344 -39.44 -30.79 -20.24
CA SER A 344 -39.56 -30.16 -18.94
C SER A 344 -39.99 -31.18 -17.89
N CYS A 345 -39.14 -31.41 -16.89
CA CYS A 345 -39.32 -32.40 -15.82
C CYS A 345 -38.93 -31.83 -14.44
N SER A 346 -39.13 -30.53 -14.25
CA SER A 346 -38.66 -29.79 -13.07
C SER A 346 -39.52 -30.05 -11.84
N ASN A 347 -38.94 -29.99 -10.63
CA ASN A 347 -39.60 -30.30 -9.36
C ASN A 347 -40.13 -31.75 -9.36
N ASN A 348 -39.20 -32.68 -9.52
CA ASN A 348 -39.40 -34.12 -9.38
C ASN A 348 -38.30 -34.67 -8.43
N GLN A 349 -38.07 -35.98 -8.44
CA GLN A 349 -37.08 -36.65 -7.60
C GLN A 349 -36.07 -37.44 -8.45
N LEU A 350 -35.81 -36.99 -9.69
CA LEU A 350 -34.92 -37.68 -10.63
C LEU A 350 -33.48 -37.64 -10.12
N SER A 351 -32.85 -38.81 -9.98
CA SER A 351 -31.41 -38.93 -9.70
C SER A 351 -30.56 -39.04 -10.96
N GLU A 352 -31.17 -39.47 -12.06
CA GLU A 352 -30.57 -39.59 -13.39
C GLU A 352 -31.56 -39.14 -14.46
N LEU A 353 -31.03 -38.63 -15.57
CA LEU A 353 -31.82 -38.28 -16.75
C LEU A 353 -30.96 -38.51 -17.98
N ASN A 354 -31.33 -39.48 -18.80
CA ASN A 354 -30.64 -39.78 -20.05
C ASN A 354 -31.35 -39.06 -21.22
N VAL A 355 -30.63 -38.15 -21.87
CA VAL A 355 -31.10 -37.40 -23.06
C VAL A 355 -30.27 -37.70 -24.31
N THR A 356 -29.37 -38.69 -24.28
CA THR A 356 -28.41 -38.94 -25.37
C THR A 356 -29.04 -39.46 -26.66
N HIS A 357 -30.32 -39.83 -26.63
CA HIS A 357 -31.08 -40.33 -27.79
C HIS A 357 -31.98 -39.24 -28.41
N ASN A 358 -31.94 -38.00 -27.89
CA ASN A 358 -32.81 -36.90 -28.30
C ASN A 358 -31.99 -35.83 -29.05
N GLU A 359 -31.52 -36.15 -30.26
CA GLU A 359 -30.64 -35.26 -31.06
C GLU A 359 -31.29 -33.91 -31.41
N GLU A 360 -32.62 -33.89 -31.55
CA GLU A 360 -33.43 -32.71 -31.85
C GLU A 360 -33.73 -31.81 -30.63
N LEU A 361 -33.23 -32.17 -29.45
CA LEU A 361 -33.52 -31.47 -28.20
C LEU A 361 -32.96 -30.04 -28.20
N GLN A 362 -33.85 -29.05 -28.20
CA GLN A 362 -33.51 -27.62 -28.19
C GLN A 362 -33.62 -27.00 -26.80
N ALA A 363 -34.53 -27.49 -25.95
CA ALA A 363 -34.76 -26.95 -24.61
C ALA A 363 -34.95 -28.06 -23.58
N LEU A 364 -34.12 -28.04 -22.54
CA LEU A 364 -34.19 -28.95 -21.40
C LEU A 364 -34.36 -28.18 -20.08
N THR A 365 -35.45 -28.46 -19.36
CA THR A 365 -35.73 -27.91 -18.05
C THR A 365 -35.87 -29.04 -17.03
N CYS A 366 -34.91 -29.18 -16.12
CA CYS A 366 -34.81 -30.25 -15.14
C CYS A 366 -34.46 -29.75 -13.72
N ASN A 367 -34.78 -28.49 -13.41
CA ASN A 367 -34.45 -27.89 -12.12
C ASN A 367 -35.22 -28.50 -10.95
N ASN A 368 -34.67 -28.41 -9.73
CA ASN A 368 -35.21 -29.04 -8.51
C ASN A 368 -35.40 -30.56 -8.68
N ASN A 369 -34.28 -31.25 -8.90
CA ASN A 369 -34.16 -32.71 -8.92
C ASN A 369 -32.91 -33.11 -8.12
N ASN A 370 -32.50 -34.38 -8.19
CA ASN A 370 -31.34 -34.92 -7.50
C ASN A 370 -30.23 -35.35 -8.48
N LEU A 371 -30.13 -34.73 -9.66
CA LEU A 371 -29.18 -35.11 -10.70
C LEU A 371 -27.74 -34.84 -10.26
N SER A 372 -26.89 -35.85 -10.25
CA SER A 372 -25.44 -35.69 -10.01
C SER A 372 -24.62 -35.55 -11.29
N GLN A 373 -25.15 -36.03 -12.41
CA GLN A 373 -24.55 -35.96 -13.74
C GLN A 373 -25.63 -35.73 -14.80
N LEU A 374 -25.23 -35.13 -15.92
CA LEU A 374 -26.08 -34.93 -17.09
C LEU A 374 -25.19 -34.91 -18.34
N ASP A 375 -25.35 -35.91 -19.20
CA ASP A 375 -24.63 -35.99 -20.47
C ASP A 375 -25.41 -35.27 -21.56
N LEU A 376 -24.77 -34.29 -22.21
CA LEU A 376 -25.35 -33.44 -23.26
C LEU A 376 -24.64 -33.62 -24.61
N SER A 377 -23.71 -34.59 -24.70
CA SER A 377 -22.80 -34.78 -25.85
C SER A 377 -23.52 -35.12 -27.16
N HIS A 378 -24.73 -35.65 -27.08
CA HIS A 378 -25.53 -36.06 -28.24
C HIS A 378 -26.72 -35.12 -28.51
N ASN A 379 -26.69 -33.89 -27.97
CA ASN A 379 -27.76 -32.90 -28.17
C ASN A 379 -27.26 -31.65 -28.93
N PRO A 380 -26.81 -31.76 -30.19
CA PRO A 380 -26.21 -30.64 -30.92
C PRO A 380 -27.17 -29.47 -31.16
N ALA A 381 -28.47 -29.70 -31.13
CA ALA A 381 -29.51 -28.68 -31.28
C ALA A 381 -29.79 -27.86 -30.00
N LEU A 382 -29.18 -28.20 -28.86
CA LEU A 382 -29.50 -27.61 -27.56
C LEU A 382 -29.22 -26.10 -27.51
N LEU A 383 -30.25 -25.32 -27.21
CA LEU A 383 -30.20 -23.86 -27.09
C LEU A 383 -30.24 -23.40 -25.64
N THR A 384 -31.03 -24.08 -24.80
CA THR A 384 -31.33 -23.67 -23.43
C THR A 384 -31.31 -24.86 -22.48
N LEU A 385 -30.59 -24.70 -21.36
CA LEU A 385 -30.60 -25.64 -20.24
C LEU A 385 -30.97 -24.91 -18.94
N ILE A 386 -32.00 -25.42 -18.26
CA ILE A 386 -32.41 -24.97 -16.92
C ILE A 386 -32.30 -26.17 -15.98
N CYS A 387 -31.21 -26.25 -15.23
CA CYS A 387 -30.87 -27.37 -14.34
C CYS A 387 -30.55 -26.93 -12.90
N SER A 388 -31.00 -25.74 -12.48
CA SER A 388 -30.81 -25.22 -11.11
C SER A 388 -31.31 -26.18 -10.03
N SER A 389 -30.74 -26.12 -8.82
CA SER A 389 -31.11 -26.95 -7.67
C SER A 389 -31.01 -28.46 -7.97
N ASN A 390 -29.80 -28.89 -8.29
CA ASN A 390 -29.42 -30.29 -8.48
C ASN A 390 -28.10 -30.55 -7.73
N GLN A 391 -27.42 -31.67 -8.02
CA GLN A 391 -26.14 -32.05 -7.42
C GLN A 391 -24.99 -32.09 -8.46
N LEU A 392 -25.14 -31.36 -9.57
CA LEU A 392 -24.19 -31.40 -10.70
C LEU A 392 -22.85 -30.78 -10.31
N SER A 393 -21.76 -31.51 -10.50
CA SER A 393 -20.40 -31.00 -10.27
C SER A 393 -19.70 -30.53 -11.54
N GLN A 394 -20.15 -31.01 -12.71
CA GLN A 394 -19.59 -30.70 -14.02
C GLN A 394 -20.70 -30.71 -15.08
N LEU A 395 -20.50 -29.92 -16.13
CA LEU A 395 -21.31 -29.91 -17.36
C LEU A 395 -20.36 -29.65 -18.53
N ASP A 396 -20.51 -30.42 -19.60
CA ASP A 396 -19.75 -30.26 -20.84
C ASP A 396 -20.69 -29.75 -21.94
N PHE A 397 -20.32 -28.61 -22.55
CA PHE A 397 -21.07 -27.97 -23.63
C PHE A 397 -20.33 -28.00 -24.98
N SER A 398 -19.20 -28.72 -25.06
CA SER A 398 -18.33 -28.75 -26.25
C SER A 398 -19.03 -29.26 -27.51
N HIS A 399 -20.09 -30.04 -27.36
CA HIS A 399 -20.88 -30.62 -28.45
C HIS A 399 -22.19 -29.86 -28.74
N ASN A 400 -22.41 -28.69 -28.11
CA ASN A 400 -23.65 -27.90 -28.23
C ASN A 400 -23.38 -26.51 -28.88
N PRO A 401 -23.02 -26.44 -30.17
CA PRO A 401 -22.51 -25.20 -30.81
C PRO A 401 -23.54 -24.06 -30.88
N TYR A 402 -24.82 -24.35 -30.72
CA TYR A 402 -25.90 -23.37 -30.76
C TYR A 402 -26.37 -22.90 -29.38
N PHE A 403 -25.72 -23.35 -28.30
CA PHE A 403 -26.11 -23.08 -26.93
C PHE A 403 -26.10 -21.58 -26.59
N THR A 404 -27.16 -21.10 -25.91
CA THR A 404 -27.40 -19.66 -25.67
C THR A 404 -27.59 -19.30 -24.20
N THR A 405 -28.24 -20.18 -23.41
CA THR A 405 -28.74 -19.85 -22.08
C THR A 405 -28.55 -21.02 -21.12
N LEU A 406 -27.89 -20.76 -19.98
CA LEU A 406 -27.73 -21.71 -18.87
C LEU A 406 -28.26 -21.14 -17.57
N TRP A 407 -29.21 -21.83 -16.95
CA TRP A 407 -29.59 -21.61 -15.56
C TRP A 407 -29.22 -22.82 -14.72
N ALA A 408 -28.12 -22.73 -13.98
CA ALA A 408 -27.54 -23.83 -13.19
C ALA A 408 -27.25 -23.42 -11.73
N ALA A 409 -28.05 -22.52 -11.18
CA ALA A 409 -27.89 -22.07 -9.79
C ALA A 409 -28.07 -23.23 -8.78
N SER A 410 -27.47 -23.15 -7.60
CA SER A 410 -27.59 -24.14 -6.52
C SER A 410 -27.20 -25.56 -6.99
N ASN A 411 -25.97 -25.69 -7.49
CA ASN A 411 -25.33 -26.95 -7.87
C ASN A 411 -23.95 -27.04 -7.18
N LYS A 412 -23.08 -27.95 -7.63
CA LYS A 412 -21.70 -28.13 -7.14
C LYS A 412 -20.66 -27.84 -8.22
N LEU A 413 -20.98 -26.98 -9.20
CA LEU A 413 -20.10 -26.71 -10.33
C LEU A 413 -18.83 -26.00 -9.86
N THR A 414 -17.67 -26.54 -10.24
CA THR A 414 -16.36 -25.96 -9.91
C THR A 414 -15.70 -25.26 -11.11
N ALA A 415 -16.07 -25.64 -12.33
CA ALA A 415 -15.57 -25.07 -13.57
C ALA A 415 -16.59 -25.23 -14.69
N LEU A 416 -16.54 -24.33 -15.68
CA LEU A 416 -17.34 -24.35 -16.90
C LEU A 416 -16.47 -23.79 -18.04
N ASP A 417 -16.64 -24.34 -19.24
CA ASP A 417 -15.97 -23.87 -20.46
C ASP A 417 -17.03 -23.68 -21.56
N PHE A 418 -17.03 -22.48 -22.16
CA PHE A 418 -17.93 -22.10 -23.25
C PHE A 418 -17.18 -21.74 -24.54
N SER A 419 -15.92 -22.17 -24.68
CA SER A 419 -15.07 -21.91 -25.84
C SER A 419 -15.65 -22.39 -27.18
N HIS A 420 -16.57 -23.35 -27.14
CA HIS A 420 -17.25 -23.93 -28.30
C HIS A 420 -18.68 -23.38 -28.51
N ASN A 421 -19.12 -22.39 -27.71
CA ASN A 421 -20.50 -21.89 -27.68
C ASN A 421 -20.57 -20.39 -28.02
N PRO A 422 -20.34 -20.00 -29.29
CA PRO A 422 -20.23 -18.59 -29.70
C PRO A 422 -21.54 -17.79 -29.58
N LYS A 423 -22.68 -18.45 -29.37
CA LYS A 423 -24.01 -17.83 -29.25
C LYS A 423 -24.45 -17.60 -27.80
N LEU A 424 -23.60 -17.93 -26.82
CA LEU A 424 -23.92 -17.80 -25.41
C LEU A 424 -24.18 -16.32 -25.02
N ALA A 425 -25.29 -16.08 -24.31
CA ALA A 425 -25.73 -14.75 -23.93
C ALA A 425 -26.21 -14.62 -22.47
N SER A 426 -26.56 -15.72 -21.81
CA SER A 426 -27.09 -15.66 -20.43
C SER A 426 -26.64 -16.83 -19.56
N LEU A 427 -26.05 -16.49 -18.42
CA LEU A 427 -25.60 -17.42 -17.40
C LEU A 427 -26.17 -17.07 -16.03
N VAL A 428 -26.82 -18.03 -15.37
CA VAL A 428 -27.25 -17.94 -13.98
C VAL A 428 -26.56 -19.07 -13.20
N LEU A 429 -25.58 -18.71 -12.38
CA LEU A 429 -24.65 -19.64 -11.72
C LEU A 429 -24.61 -19.50 -10.19
N LEU A 430 -25.51 -18.75 -9.58
CA LEU A 430 -25.59 -18.52 -8.12
C LEU A 430 -25.45 -19.82 -7.31
N ASN A 431 -24.83 -19.74 -6.12
CA ASN A 431 -24.65 -20.86 -5.20
C ASN A 431 -23.98 -22.09 -5.87
N ASN A 432 -22.81 -21.86 -6.48
CA ASN A 432 -21.91 -22.91 -6.96
C ASN A 432 -20.54 -22.78 -6.29
N GLN A 433 -19.46 -23.37 -6.85
CA GLN A 433 -18.11 -23.37 -6.27
C GLN A 433 -17.04 -22.88 -7.26
N ILE A 434 -17.40 -22.02 -8.21
CA ILE A 434 -16.51 -21.47 -9.25
C ILE A 434 -15.78 -20.24 -8.68
N LYS A 435 -14.47 -20.35 -8.47
CA LYS A 435 -13.64 -19.28 -7.87
C LYS A 435 -12.20 -19.32 -8.39
N GLY A 436 -11.43 -18.27 -8.12
CA GLY A 436 -10.01 -18.19 -8.46
C GLY A 436 -9.73 -18.42 -9.95
N THR A 437 -8.77 -19.28 -10.27
CA THR A 437 -8.35 -19.58 -11.65
C THR A 437 -9.44 -20.25 -12.49
N SER A 438 -10.38 -20.99 -11.88
CA SER A 438 -11.52 -21.56 -12.61
C SER A 438 -12.51 -20.48 -13.06
N MET A 439 -12.67 -19.41 -12.29
CA MET A 439 -13.46 -18.25 -12.72
C MET A 439 -12.74 -17.48 -13.84
N ASP A 440 -11.40 -17.35 -13.76
CA ASP A 440 -10.62 -16.76 -14.85
C ASP A 440 -10.77 -17.56 -16.16
N ALA A 441 -10.73 -18.90 -16.09
CA ALA A 441 -10.93 -19.79 -17.24
C ALA A 441 -12.34 -19.67 -17.83
N LEU A 442 -13.36 -19.65 -16.97
CA LEU A 442 -14.75 -19.40 -17.38
C LEU A 442 -14.84 -18.07 -18.15
N ILE A 443 -14.36 -16.96 -17.58
CA ILE A 443 -14.41 -15.63 -18.20
C ILE A 443 -13.66 -15.62 -19.54
N ALA A 444 -12.49 -16.27 -19.61
CA ALA A 444 -11.71 -16.37 -20.83
C ALA A 444 -12.50 -17.08 -21.95
N SER A 445 -13.23 -18.14 -21.62
CA SER A 445 -14.05 -18.93 -22.55
C SER A 445 -15.30 -18.21 -23.08
N LEU A 446 -15.78 -17.17 -22.40
CA LEU A 446 -17.00 -16.47 -22.81
C LEU A 446 -16.82 -15.72 -24.14
N PRO A 447 -17.84 -15.71 -25.01
CA PRO A 447 -17.82 -14.97 -26.28
C PRO A 447 -17.80 -13.45 -26.06
N ALA A 448 -17.22 -12.71 -27.00
CA ALA A 448 -17.19 -11.24 -27.01
C ALA A 448 -18.51 -10.62 -27.54
N THR A 449 -19.63 -11.22 -27.18
CA THR A 449 -21.00 -10.76 -27.51
C THR A 449 -21.67 -10.23 -26.25
N LYS A 450 -22.72 -9.42 -26.40
CA LYS A 450 -23.49 -8.90 -25.26
C LYS A 450 -24.02 -10.06 -24.41
N GLY A 451 -23.59 -10.15 -23.16
CA GLY A 451 -23.92 -11.25 -22.27
C GLY A 451 -24.29 -10.81 -20.85
N THR A 452 -24.91 -11.71 -20.10
CA THR A 452 -25.28 -11.49 -18.70
C THR A 452 -24.80 -12.65 -17.83
N LEU A 453 -24.14 -12.31 -16.72
CA LEU A 453 -23.71 -13.26 -15.70
C LEU A 453 -24.32 -12.91 -14.34
N LEU A 454 -25.23 -13.77 -13.88
CA LEU A 454 -25.76 -13.75 -12.52
C LEU A 454 -25.05 -14.83 -11.71
N GLY A 455 -23.92 -14.48 -11.10
CA GLY A 455 -22.99 -15.44 -10.50
C GLY A 455 -22.85 -15.42 -8.99
N ILE A 456 -23.34 -14.37 -8.30
CA ILE A 456 -23.09 -14.17 -6.86
C ILE A 456 -24.36 -13.81 -6.08
N SER A 457 -24.61 -14.52 -4.98
CA SER A 457 -25.56 -14.19 -3.92
C SER A 457 -24.91 -13.35 -2.80
N LYS A 458 -25.69 -12.45 -2.16
CA LYS A 458 -25.24 -11.65 -1.01
C LYS A 458 -25.06 -12.47 0.28
N THR A 459 -25.59 -13.69 0.32
CA THR A 459 -25.54 -14.59 1.48
C THR A 459 -25.29 -16.02 1.02
N GLU A 460 -24.36 -16.73 1.67
CA GLU A 460 -24.05 -18.15 1.44
C GLU A 460 -23.67 -18.51 -0.01
N GLU A 461 -22.82 -17.68 -0.64
CA GLU A 461 -22.30 -17.94 -1.98
C GLU A 461 -20.94 -18.65 -1.95
N GLY A 462 -20.75 -19.68 -2.80
CA GLY A 462 -19.47 -20.38 -2.96
C GLY A 462 -18.66 -19.94 -4.18
N ASN A 463 -19.29 -19.22 -5.12
CA ASN A 463 -18.58 -18.52 -6.19
C ASN A 463 -17.90 -17.24 -5.68
N VAL A 464 -16.77 -16.89 -6.26
CA VAL A 464 -16.08 -15.61 -5.99
C VAL A 464 -15.70 -14.97 -7.32
N ILE A 465 -16.17 -13.74 -7.54
CA ILE A 465 -15.83 -12.90 -8.70
C ILE A 465 -15.22 -11.61 -8.17
N THR A 466 -13.93 -11.43 -8.42
CA THR A 466 -13.20 -10.23 -7.97
C THR A 466 -13.45 -9.03 -8.87
N ARG A 467 -13.11 -7.82 -8.42
CA ARG A 467 -13.21 -6.60 -9.24
C ARG A 467 -12.46 -6.71 -10.57
N ARG A 468 -11.26 -7.32 -10.56
CA ARG A 468 -10.47 -7.63 -11.76
C ARG A 468 -11.26 -8.50 -12.74
N GLN A 469 -11.94 -9.52 -12.23
CA GLN A 469 -12.72 -10.45 -13.03
C GLN A 469 -13.99 -9.79 -13.60
N VAL A 470 -14.67 -8.94 -12.82
CA VAL A 470 -15.77 -8.10 -13.32
C VAL A 470 -15.30 -7.16 -14.44
N ALA A 471 -14.12 -6.55 -14.31
CA ALA A 471 -13.55 -5.71 -15.36
C ALA A 471 -13.26 -6.52 -16.65
N ALA A 472 -12.74 -7.74 -16.53
CA ALA A 472 -12.51 -8.64 -17.66
C ALA A 472 -13.83 -9.06 -18.36
N LEU A 473 -14.89 -9.30 -17.58
CA LEU A 473 -16.24 -9.53 -18.09
C LEU A 473 -16.77 -8.31 -18.85
N LYS A 474 -16.67 -7.10 -18.26
CA LYS A 474 -17.07 -5.85 -18.92
C LYS A 474 -16.33 -5.62 -20.24
N ALA A 475 -15.04 -5.94 -20.30
CA ALA A 475 -14.24 -5.85 -21.52
C ALA A 475 -14.74 -6.78 -22.65
N LYS A 476 -15.40 -7.90 -22.31
CA LYS A 476 -16.07 -8.81 -23.25
C LYS A 476 -17.53 -8.41 -23.53
N ASN A 477 -18.00 -7.27 -23.02
CA ASN A 477 -19.40 -6.80 -23.11
C ASN A 477 -20.39 -7.65 -22.28
N TRP A 478 -19.92 -8.21 -21.17
CA TRP A 478 -20.74 -8.94 -20.20
C TRP A 478 -21.06 -8.07 -18.98
N THR A 479 -22.34 -8.05 -18.58
CA THR A 479 -22.77 -7.40 -17.34
C THR A 479 -22.91 -8.43 -16.22
N THR A 480 -22.35 -8.12 -15.05
CA THR A 480 -22.38 -9.00 -13.86
C THR A 480 -23.36 -8.46 -12.83
N TYR A 481 -24.19 -9.32 -12.25
CA TYR A 481 -25.20 -8.93 -11.26
C TYR A 481 -25.06 -9.73 -9.96
N ALA A 482 -25.36 -9.07 -8.84
CA ALA A 482 -25.54 -9.69 -7.53
C ALA A 482 -27.04 -9.76 -7.23
N GLY A 483 -27.63 -10.95 -7.36
CA GLY A 483 -29.09 -11.09 -7.41
C GLY A 483 -29.73 -10.41 -8.63
N PHE A 484 -31.06 -10.21 -8.61
CA PHE A 484 -31.81 -9.86 -9.82
C PHE A 484 -31.76 -8.37 -10.24
N PHE A 485 -31.19 -7.45 -9.44
CA PHE A 485 -31.39 -6.01 -9.65
C PHE A 485 -30.18 -5.08 -9.40
N GLU A 486 -29.04 -5.58 -8.92
CA GLU A 486 -27.87 -4.73 -8.64
C GLU A 486 -26.66 -5.20 -9.44
N GLU A 487 -26.04 -4.30 -10.22
CA GLU A 487 -24.75 -4.57 -10.84
C GLU A 487 -23.72 -4.85 -9.74
N TYR A 488 -22.98 -5.94 -9.91
CA TYR A 488 -21.96 -6.34 -8.95
C TYR A 488 -20.60 -5.79 -9.38
N GLU A 489 -19.97 -5.02 -8.50
CA GLU A 489 -18.66 -4.42 -8.79
C GLU A 489 -17.50 -5.41 -8.62
N GLY A 490 -17.71 -6.54 -7.95
CA GLY A 490 -16.66 -7.50 -7.59
C GLY A 490 -16.26 -7.41 -6.12
N SER A 491 -15.88 -8.54 -5.53
CA SER A 491 -15.30 -8.58 -4.19
C SER A 491 -13.88 -8.03 -4.20
N LEU A 492 -13.44 -7.48 -3.05
CA LEU A 492 -12.04 -7.12 -2.83
C LEU A 492 -11.19 -8.39 -2.79
N GLU A 493 -10.01 -8.34 -3.41
CA GLU A 493 -8.97 -9.36 -3.33
C GLU A 493 -7.85 -8.84 -2.42
N LEU A 494 -8.08 -8.96 -1.10
CA LEU A 494 -7.11 -8.52 -0.09
C LEU A 494 -5.98 -9.55 -0.01
N GLY A 495 -4.74 -9.08 -0.13
CA GLY A 495 -3.56 -9.88 0.22
C GLY A 495 -3.46 -10.17 1.73
N ASP A 496 -2.56 -11.07 2.12
CA ASP A 496 -2.37 -11.50 3.50
C ASP A 496 -1.65 -10.44 4.36
N GLY A 497 -1.06 -9.43 3.72
CA GLY A 497 -0.37 -8.34 4.40
C GLY A 497 -1.24 -7.62 5.45
N ARG A 498 -0.66 -7.35 6.62
CA ARG A 498 -1.32 -6.61 7.69
C ARG A 498 -0.39 -5.59 8.33
N ILE A 499 -0.87 -4.37 8.47
CA ILE A 499 -0.19 -3.28 9.21
C ILE A 499 -1.14 -2.78 10.29
N THR A 500 -0.64 -2.59 11.51
CA THR A 500 -1.43 -2.01 12.60
C THR A 500 -0.83 -0.70 13.10
N LEU A 501 -1.69 0.28 13.36
CA LEU A 501 -1.30 1.62 13.80
C LEU A 501 -2.06 1.97 15.08
N THR A 502 -1.39 2.59 16.04
CA THR A 502 -2.03 3.14 17.25
C THR A 502 -1.71 4.62 17.35
N THR A 503 -2.75 5.45 17.41
CA THR A 503 -2.64 6.92 17.52
C THR A 503 -3.21 7.42 18.85
N ASP A 504 -2.68 8.54 19.34
CA ASP A 504 -3.24 9.25 20.50
C ASP A 504 -4.36 10.24 20.12
N MET A 505 -4.62 10.44 18.82
CA MET A 505 -5.67 11.31 18.29
C MET A 505 -7.06 10.99 18.85
N ASN A 506 -7.96 11.95 18.85
CA ASN A 506 -9.34 11.75 19.30
C ASN A 506 -10.19 11.11 18.20
N ILE A 507 -11.11 10.21 18.58
CA ILE A 507 -12.09 9.66 17.63
C ILE A 507 -12.87 10.82 17.00
N GLY A 508 -13.02 10.79 15.68
CA GLY A 508 -13.62 11.85 14.88
C GLY A 508 -12.63 12.86 14.28
N GLU A 509 -11.36 12.87 14.72
CA GLU A 509 -10.29 13.63 14.05
C GLU A 509 -9.91 13.01 12.70
N MET A 510 -9.20 13.78 11.86
CA MET A 510 -8.77 13.33 10.53
C MET A 510 -7.34 12.77 10.60
N ILE A 511 -7.16 11.49 10.24
CA ILE A 511 -5.84 10.83 10.11
C ILE A 511 -5.42 10.79 8.63
N THR A 512 -4.15 11.08 8.34
CA THR A 512 -3.63 11.23 6.96
C THR A 512 -2.87 9.98 6.54
N LEU A 513 -3.55 9.06 5.85
CA LEU A 513 -2.94 7.84 5.35
C LEU A 513 -2.87 7.85 3.82
N GLU A 514 -1.68 7.59 3.27
CA GLU A 514 -1.50 7.29 1.85
C GLU A 514 -0.96 5.86 1.74
N VAL A 515 -1.73 4.99 1.09
CA VAL A 515 -1.49 3.54 1.01
C VAL A 515 -1.45 3.13 -0.46
N ASN A 516 -0.34 2.54 -0.88
CA ASN A 516 -0.24 1.83 -2.14
C ASN A 516 -0.07 0.34 -1.84
N ALA A 517 -0.84 -0.50 -2.54
CA ALA A 517 -0.81 -1.95 -2.37
C ALA A 517 -0.76 -2.66 -3.72
N LYS A 518 -0.23 -3.88 -3.72
CA LYS A 518 -0.33 -4.80 -4.85
C LYS A 518 -1.69 -5.49 -4.80
N GLY A 519 -2.69 -4.87 -5.44
CA GLY A 519 -4.07 -5.35 -5.44
C GLY A 519 -4.97 -4.48 -4.54
N ASP A 520 -6.08 -5.06 -4.09
CA ASP A 520 -7.01 -4.35 -3.22
C ASP A 520 -6.46 -4.26 -1.78
N PHE A 521 -6.87 -3.21 -1.06
CA PHE A 521 -6.59 -3.05 0.36
C PHE A 521 -7.84 -2.54 1.11
N LEU A 522 -7.85 -2.70 2.42
CA LEU A 522 -8.90 -2.24 3.32
C LEU A 522 -8.28 -1.59 4.56
N ILE A 523 -8.85 -0.46 5.01
CA ILE A 523 -8.48 0.20 6.25
C ILE A 523 -9.64 0.08 7.24
N GLU A 524 -9.39 -0.57 8.37
CA GLU A 524 -10.29 -0.69 9.51
C GLU A 524 -9.95 0.37 10.57
N GLY A 525 -10.95 0.86 11.31
CA GLY A 525 -10.78 1.93 12.31
C GLY A 525 -10.95 3.35 11.75
N VAL A 526 -11.42 3.48 10.51
CA VAL A 526 -11.75 4.76 9.88
C VAL A 526 -13.11 4.74 9.17
N ASP A 527 -13.70 5.91 8.96
CA ASP A 527 -14.87 6.09 8.10
C ASP A 527 -14.44 6.23 6.63
N MET A 528 -14.58 5.12 5.88
CA MET A 528 -14.25 5.04 4.46
C MET A 528 -15.21 5.83 3.56
N SER A 529 -16.39 6.27 4.04
CA SER A 529 -17.38 7.00 3.23
C SER A 529 -16.94 8.42 2.88
N GLN A 530 -16.04 9.00 3.67
CA GLN A 530 -15.50 10.35 3.48
C GLN A 530 -14.15 10.37 2.75
N GLY A 531 -13.53 9.19 2.59
CA GLY A 531 -12.11 9.04 2.25
C GLY A 531 -11.86 8.42 0.86
N ILE A 532 -12.60 8.81 -0.17
CA ILE A 532 -12.19 8.56 -1.58
C ILE A 532 -12.69 9.73 -2.44
N LYS A 533 -12.05 10.90 -2.33
CA LYS A 533 -12.18 11.99 -3.30
C LYS A 533 -10.79 12.41 -3.77
N PRO A 534 -10.61 12.79 -5.05
CA PRO A 534 -9.35 13.41 -5.48
C PRO A 534 -9.14 14.68 -4.64
N ASN A 535 -7.99 14.78 -3.95
CA ASN A 535 -7.53 15.92 -3.14
C ASN A 535 -8.02 16.02 -1.69
N GLN A 536 -8.62 14.97 -1.12
CA GLN A 536 -8.89 14.90 0.33
C GLN A 536 -8.09 13.75 0.95
N ILE A 537 -6.88 14.04 1.44
CA ILE A 537 -5.93 13.04 1.96
C ILE A 537 -6.15 12.86 3.46
N GLY A 538 -7.30 12.31 3.86
CA GLY A 538 -7.53 12.04 5.26
C GLY A 538 -8.80 11.26 5.52
N PHE A 539 -8.75 10.37 6.50
CA PHE A 539 -9.87 9.56 6.93
C PHE A 539 -10.34 10.03 8.30
N ARG A 540 -11.65 10.06 8.51
CA ARG A 540 -12.19 10.34 9.84
C ARG A 540 -11.99 9.11 10.72
N LEU A 541 -11.29 9.28 11.84
CA LEU A 541 -10.98 8.22 12.78
C LEU A 541 -12.24 7.70 13.47
N THR A 542 -12.46 6.39 13.48
CA THR A 542 -13.54 5.73 14.23
C THR A 542 -13.02 4.86 15.36
N ASP A 543 -11.75 4.43 15.29
CA ASP A 543 -11.03 3.69 16.32
C ASP A 543 -9.58 4.23 16.42
N LYS A 544 -9.01 4.26 17.62
CA LYS A 544 -7.60 4.64 17.83
C LYS A 544 -6.61 3.55 17.42
N HIS A 545 -7.09 2.32 17.26
CA HIS A 545 -6.34 1.19 16.73
C HIS A 545 -6.81 0.86 15.31
N LEU A 546 -5.97 1.17 14.33
CA LEU A 546 -6.27 0.94 12.92
C LEU A 546 -5.59 -0.34 12.44
N THR A 547 -6.24 -1.02 11.50
CA THR A 547 -5.64 -2.13 10.76
C THR A 547 -5.76 -1.87 9.27
N ILE A 548 -4.64 -1.91 8.55
CA ILE A 548 -4.61 -1.97 7.10
C ILE A 548 -4.42 -3.43 6.69
N LYS A 549 -5.31 -3.95 5.85
CA LYS A 549 -5.28 -5.31 5.28
C LYS A 549 -5.01 -5.23 3.78
N GLY A 550 -4.15 -6.11 3.29
CA GLY A 550 -3.71 -6.19 1.90
C GLY A 550 -2.19 -6.14 1.76
N ASP A 551 -1.69 -6.50 0.58
CA ASP A 551 -0.26 -6.52 0.27
C ASP A 551 0.28 -5.10 0.02
N VAL A 552 0.39 -4.32 1.09
CA VAL A 552 0.86 -2.92 1.05
C VAL A 552 2.33 -2.89 0.62
N THR A 553 2.64 -2.02 -0.35
CA THR A 553 3.98 -1.78 -0.89
C THR A 553 4.54 -0.43 -0.49
N SER A 554 3.69 0.58 -0.26
CA SER A 554 4.10 1.88 0.27
C SER A 554 3.07 2.39 1.26
N LEU A 555 3.54 2.82 2.43
CA LEU A 555 2.72 3.44 3.48
C LEU A 555 3.32 4.77 3.90
N ARG A 556 2.54 5.85 3.78
CA ARG A 556 2.82 7.14 4.41
C ARG A 556 1.76 7.44 5.47
N CYS A 557 2.24 7.59 6.70
CA CYS A 557 1.46 7.84 7.92
C CYS A 557 2.19 8.86 8.81
N SER A 558 2.66 9.96 8.20
CA SER A 558 3.42 11.01 8.87
C SER A 558 2.49 12.04 9.50
N ALA A 559 2.88 12.59 10.66
CA ALA A 559 2.15 13.63 11.38
C ALA A 559 0.80 13.19 11.98
N ASP A 560 0.64 11.90 12.27
CA ASP A 560 -0.60 11.29 12.80
C ASP A 560 -0.52 10.96 14.31
N ARG A 561 0.49 11.50 15.01
CA ARG A 561 0.74 11.28 16.44
C ARG A 561 0.74 9.78 16.81
N LEU A 562 1.29 8.95 15.94
CA LEU A 562 1.39 7.52 16.16
C LEU A 562 2.29 7.24 17.37
N THR A 563 1.81 6.39 18.26
CA THR A 563 2.55 5.92 19.45
C THR A 563 3.07 4.49 19.24
N ALA A 564 2.45 3.72 18.34
CA ALA A 564 2.94 2.42 17.90
C ALA A 564 2.59 2.18 16.42
N LEU A 565 3.49 1.47 15.73
CA LEU A 565 3.36 1.03 14.35
C LEU A 565 3.96 -0.37 14.23
N ASP A 566 3.17 -1.32 13.78
CA ASP A 566 3.61 -2.70 13.53
C ASP A 566 3.40 -3.05 12.05
N VAL A 567 4.51 -3.28 11.36
CA VAL A 567 4.61 -3.64 9.94
C VAL A 567 5.13 -5.07 9.73
N THR A 568 5.28 -5.85 10.80
CA THR A 568 5.94 -7.17 10.77
C THR A 568 5.17 -8.21 9.96
N GLN A 569 3.86 -8.04 9.82
CA GLN A 569 2.99 -8.89 9.02
C GLN A 569 2.81 -8.38 7.57
N CYS A 570 3.70 -7.51 7.08
CA CYS A 570 3.63 -6.93 5.75
C CYS A 570 4.97 -7.03 4.99
N PRO A 571 5.39 -8.24 4.55
CA PRO A 571 6.70 -8.45 3.92
C PRO A 571 6.86 -7.80 2.54
N THR A 572 5.75 -7.35 1.93
CA THR A 572 5.70 -6.67 0.63
C THR A 572 6.07 -5.19 0.69
N LEU A 573 6.32 -4.64 1.89
CA LEU A 573 6.56 -3.21 2.09
C LEU A 573 7.92 -2.81 1.51
N VAL A 574 7.89 -1.85 0.56
CA VAL A 574 9.06 -1.31 -0.15
C VAL A 574 9.39 0.11 0.32
N GLU A 575 8.39 0.89 0.69
CA GLU A 575 8.57 2.26 1.20
C GLU A 575 7.75 2.49 2.46
N LEU A 576 8.37 3.07 3.48
CA LEU A 576 7.69 3.44 4.71
C LEU A 576 8.04 4.87 5.10
N ASN A 577 7.03 5.73 5.19
CA ASN A 577 7.12 7.03 5.83
C ASN A 577 6.23 7.07 7.08
N CYS A 578 6.88 7.04 8.23
CA CYS A 578 6.30 7.13 9.57
C CYS A 578 6.87 8.32 10.37
N GLY A 579 7.38 9.36 9.68
CA GLY A 579 7.99 10.53 10.31
C GLY A 579 6.98 11.42 11.07
N ASN A 580 7.48 12.36 11.87
CA ASN A 580 6.67 13.31 12.65
C ASN A 580 5.64 12.61 13.57
N ASN A 581 6.07 11.59 14.30
CA ASN A 581 5.22 10.81 15.20
C ASN A 581 5.84 10.75 16.61
N ARG A 582 5.38 9.83 17.46
CA ARG A 582 5.86 9.62 18.83
C ARG A 582 6.36 8.20 19.03
N LEU A 583 6.88 7.59 17.97
CA LEU A 583 7.39 6.22 18.01
C LEU A 583 8.68 6.16 18.83
N THR A 584 8.74 5.27 19.81
CA THR A 584 9.94 4.99 20.62
C THR A 584 10.74 3.80 20.09
N HIS A 585 10.12 2.98 19.24
CA HIS A 585 10.68 1.78 18.61
C HIS A 585 9.87 1.43 17.36
N ILE A 586 10.53 0.79 16.40
CA ILE A 586 9.93 0.22 15.18
C ILE A 586 10.64 -1.09 14.85
N ASP A 587 9.87 -2.15 14.55
CA ASP A 587 10.40 -3.44 14.12
C ASP A 587 10.27 -3.57 12.61
N LEU A 588 11.40 -3.75 11.93
CA LEU A 588 11.52 -3.85 10.48
C LEU A 588 12.10 -5.20 10.02
N ALA A 589 12.23 -6.18 10.93
CA ALA A 589 12.95 -7.42 10.68
C ALA A 589 12.34 -8.29 9.56
N HIS A 590 11.04 -8.11 9.29
CA HIS A 590 10.29 -8.88 8.30
C HIS A 590 10.09 -8.14 6.96
N ASN A 591 10.64 -6.94 6.82
CA ASN A 591 10.46 -6.08 5.64
C ASN A 591 11.72 -6.05 4.78
N ALA A 592 12.16 -7.21 4.30
CA ALA A 592 13.42 -7.36 3.55
C ALA A 592 13.44 -6.61 2.20
N GLN A 593 12.27 -6.24 1.67
CA GLN A 593 12.12 -5.47 0.42
C GLN A 593 12.17 -3.95 0.64
N LEU A 594 12.29 -3.48 1.88
CA LEU A 594 12.26 -2.06 2.21
C LEU A 594 13.46 -1.33 1.59
N SER A 595 13.15 -0.43 0.66
CA SER A 595 14.12 0.35 -0.12
C SER A 595 14.21 1.81 0.34
N ARG A 596 13.15 2.35 0.95
CA ARG A 596 13.11 3.69 1.51
C ARG A 596 12.46 3.70 2.88
N LEU A 597 13.14 4.30 3.86
CA LEU A 597 12.63 4.50 5.22
C LEU A 597 12.72 5.97 5.64
N GLU A 598 11.58 6.56 5.95
CA GLU A 598 11.46 7.89 6.57
C GLU A 598 10.84 7.72 7.96
N CYS A 599 11.66 7.87 9.01
CA CYS A 599 11.27 7.76 10.42
C CYS A 599 11.76 8.96 11.26
N ASN A 600 12.01 10.10 10.61
CA ASN A 600 12.46 11.33 11.25
C ASN A 600 11.41 11.93 12.21
N ASP A 601 11.84 12.82 13.10
CA ASP A 601 10.98 13.52 14.07
C ASP A 601 10.15 12.52 14.89
N ASN A 602 10.83 11.57 15.53
CA ASN A 602 10.27 10.56 16.43
C ASN A 602 11.09 10.51 17.73
N GLN A 603 10.90 9.47 18.55
CA GLN A 603 11.58 9.27 19.83
C GLN A 603 12.41 7.97 19.83
N LEU A 604 12.88 7.54 18.64
CA LEU A 604 13.64 6.30 18.49
C LEU A 604 14.98 6.40 19.20
N THR A 605 15.28 5.42 20.06
CA THR A 605 16.58 5.32 20.76
C THR A 605 17.54 4.32 20.08
N ALA A 606 16.99 3.39 19.30
CA ALA A 606 17.70 2.45 18.46
C ALA A 606 16.92 2.22 17.16
N LEU A 607 17.64 1.83 16.11
CA LEU A 607 17.07 1.46 14.81
C LEU A 607 17.88 0.28 14.25
N ASP A 608 17.28 -0.90 14.23
CA ASP A 608 17.88 -2.10 13.63
C ASP A 608 17.52 -2.19 12.15
N LEU A 609 18.54 -2.24 11.29
CA LEU A 609 18.43 -2.28 9.83
C LEU A 609 19.12 -3.51 9.24
N ALA A 610 19.54 -4.48 10.07
CA ALA A 610 20.30 -5.65 9.64
C ALA A 610 19.54 -6.55 8.64
N HIS A 611 18.21 -6.45 8.62
CA HIS A 611 17.31 -7.26 7.79
C HIS A 611 16.77 -6.51 6.57
N ASN A 612 17.27 -5.30 6.27
CA ASN A 612 16.77 -4.44 5.18
C ASN A 612 17.89 -4.14 4.14
N PRO A 613 18.43 -5.16 3.43
CA PRO A 613 19.57 -5.00 2.54
C PRO A 613 19.26 -4.17 1.27
N GLU A 614 17.99 -4.00 0.95
CA GLU A 614 17.53 -3.25 -0.22
C GLU A 614 17.45 -1.73 0.00
N LEU A 615 17.74 -1.26 1.22
CA LEU A 615 17.60 0.15 1.61
C LEU A 615 18.56 1.05 0.80
N ASN A 616 17.98 1.94 0.00
CA ASN A 616 18.70 2.94 -0.80
C ASN A 616 18.57 4.37 -0.25
N ALA A 617 17.57 4.64 0.59
CA ALA A 617 17.33 5.94 1.21
C ALA A 617 16.87 5.79 2.66
N LEU A 618 17.59 6.44 3.59
CA LEU A 618 17.31 6.43 5.02
C LEU A 618 17.23 7.87 5.56
N ILE A 619 16.08 8.22 6.12
CA ILE A 619 15.79 9.52 6.72
C ILE A 619 15.33 9.29 8.16
N CYS A 620 16.25 9.41 9.12
CA CYS A 620 16.05 9.12 10.55
C CYS A 620 16.47 10.27 11.47
N TYR A 621 16.52 11.50 10.94
CA TYR A 621 16.92 12.68 11.69
C TYR A 621 15.94 13.07 12.82
N ARG A 622 16.39 13.85 13.81
CA ARG A 622 15.59 14.26 14.98
C ARG A 622 14.98 13.05 15.71
N ASN A 623 15.85 12.16 16.14
CA ASN A 623 15.54 11.05 17.04
C ASN A 623 16.53 11.10 18.23
N GLN A 624 16.63 10.01 18.99
CA GLN A 624 17.54 9.87 20.14
C GLN A 624 18.58 8.76 19.89
N LEU A 625 18.96 8.54 18.62
CA LEU A 625 19.88 7.47 18.24
C LEU A 625 21.29 7.78 18.76
N THR A 626 21.89 6.83 19.46
CA THR A 626 23.29 6.91 19.94
C THR A 626 24.27 6.15 19.04
N ALA A 627 23.77 5.17 18.29
CA ALA A 627 24.51 4.42 17.29
C ALA A 627 23.60 4.12 16.09
N LEU A 628 24.21 3.91 14.92
CA LEU A 628 23.53 3.51 13.70
C LEU A 628 24.41 2.50 12.95
N ASN A 629 23.97 1.24 12.88
CA ASN A 629 24.68 0.18 12.17
C ASN A 629 24.16 0.08 10.73
N LEU A 630 25.03 0.34 9.76
CA LEU A 630 24.71 0.32 8.33
C LEU A 630 25.38 -0.82 7.57
N SER A 631 25.94 -1.81 8.28
CA SER A 631 26.77 -2.87 7.68
C SER A 631 26.02 -3.76 6.67
N ALA A 632 24.69 -3.82 6.73
CA ALA A 632 23.86 -4.59 5.80
C ALA A 632 23.29 -3.76 4.64
N ASN A 633 23.44 -2.42 4.64
CA ASN A 633 22.74 -1.50 3.74
C ASN A 633 23.66 -1.03 2.60
N GLU A 634 24.17 -1.97 1.79
CA GLU A 634 25.19 -1.69 0.77
C GLU A 634 24.70 -0.79 -0.37
N LYS A 635 23.37 -0.77 -0.61
CA LYS A 635 22.72 0.01 -1.66
C LYS A 635 22.39 1.46 -1.25
N LEU A 636 22.79 1.89 -0.06
CA LEU A 636 22.40 3.19 0.48
C LEU A 636 23.04 4.34 -0.33
N THR A 637 22.20 5.18 -0.93
CA THR A 637 22.59 6.36 -1.72
C THR A 637 22.32 7.68 -1.00
N PHE A 638 21.36 7.69 -0.07
CA PHE A 638 20.94 8.87 0.69
C PHE A 638 20.79 8.54 2.17
N LEU A 639 21.53 9.26 3.03
CA LEU A 639 21.44 9.14 4.48
C LEU A 639 21.25 10.52 5.13
N ALA A 640 20.14 10.69 5.84
CA ALA A 640 19.86 11.82 6.70
C ALA A 640 19.64 11.37 8.15
N SER A 641 20.61 11.66 9.03
CA SER A 641 20.59 11.27 10.45
C SER A 641 20.99 12.41 11.40
N GLN A 642 20.87 13.65 10.93
CA GLN A 642 21.14 14.86 11.73
C GLN A 642 20.26 14.98 12.98
N TYR A 643 20.68 15.79 13.96
CA TYR A 643 19.95 16.00 15.22
C TYR A 643 19.67 14.67 15.97
N ASN A 644 20.69 13.84 16.10
CA ASN A 644 20.70 12.64 16.94
C ASN A 644 21.82 12.77 18.00
N GLN A 645 22.18 11.68 18.67
CA GLN A 645 23.25 11.62 19.66
C GLN A 645 24.38 10.69 19.20
N LEU A 646 24.61 10.59 17.88
CA LEU A 646 25.60 9.68 17.30
C LEU A 646 27.01 10.14 17.65
N THR A 647 27.82 9.25 18.23
CA THR A 647 29.25 9.51 18.51
C THR A 647 30.15 9.02 17.38
N THR A 648 29.69 8.03 16.61
CA THR A 648 30.39 7.45 15.46
C THR A 648 29.37 6.91 14.46
N VAL A 649 29.70 6.93 13.17
CA VAL A 649 28.95 6.22 12.12
C VAL A 649 29.95 5.61 11.15
N ASP A 650 29.83 4.31 10.90
CA ASP A 650 30.60 3.61 9.87
C ASP A 650 29.78 3.53 8.58
N VAL A 651 30.24 4.27 7.56
CA VAL A 651 29.65 4.27 6.20
C VAL A 651 30.51 3.51 5.19
N SER A 652 31.53 2.76 5.64
CA SER A 652 32.45 2.02 4.76
C SER A 652 31.76 0.93 3.94
N LYS A 653 30.60 0.46 4.40
CA LYS A 653 29.77 -0.53 3.72
C LYS A 653 28.74 0.07 2.76
N CYS A 654 28.70 1.39 2.60
CA CYS A 654 27.77 2.09 1.71
C CYS A 654 28.52 2.77 0.55
N PRO A 655 29.14 2.02 -0.38
CA PRO A 655 29.99 2.61 -1.42
C PRO A 655 29.23 3.50 -2.43
N GLU A 656 27.93 3.28 -2.59
CA GLU A 656 27.06 4.03 -3.51
C GLU A 656 26.50 5.34 -2.89
N LEU A 657 26.95 5.71 -1.68
CA LEU A 657 26.42 6.87 -0.96
C LEU A 657 26.75 8.19 -1.67
N LYS A 658 25.71 8.95 -2.04
CA LYS A 658 25.80 10.24 -2.75
C LYS A 658 25.56 11.43 -1.84
N THR A 659 24.62 11.28 -0.89
CA THR A 659 24.25 12.34 0.05
C THR A 659 24.32 11.84 1.48
N LEU A 660 25.08 12.55 2.32
CA LEU A 660 25.29 12.23 3.73
C LEU A 660 25.09 13.46 4.62
N TRP A 661 24.02 13.45 5.42
CA TRP A 661 23.72 14.48 6.42
C TRP A 661 23.84 13.90 7.83
N LEU A 662 24.89 14.33 8.54
CA LEU A 662 25.28 13.92 9.89
C LEU A 662 25.38 15.09 10.87
N HIS A 663 25.05 16.30 10.45
CA HIS A 663 25.18 17.50 11.27
C HIS A 663 24.36 17.46 12.57
N ASN A 664 24.76 18.24 13.58
CA ASN A 664 24.15 18.22 14.92
C ASN A 664 24.14 16.82 15.55
N ASN A 665 25.32 16.23 15.68
CA ASN A 665 25.57 14.99 16.41
C ASN A 665 26.79 15.19 17.34
N GLN A 666 27.37 14.11 17.85
CA GLN A 666 28.57 14.12 18.71
C GLN A 666 29.73 13.38 18.05
N ILE A 667 29.82 13.41 16.71
CA ILE A 667 30.78 12.62 15.94
C ILE A 667 32.17 13.24 16.06
N SER A 668 33.14 12.46 16.55
CA SER A 668 34.55 12.87 16.67
C SER A 668 35.43 12.38 15.52
N THR A 669 35.04 11.30 14.85
CA THR A 669 35.78 10.70 13.72
C THR A 669 34.83 10.21 12.64
N LEU A 670 35.18 10.39 11.36
CA LEU A 670 34.39 9.92 10.22
C LEU A 670 35.31 9.38 9.13
N GLY A 671 35.20 8.08 8.84
CA GLY A 671 35.94 7.43 7.74
C GLY A 671 35.14 7.42 6.44
N LEU A 672 35.72 7.92 5.35
CA LEU A 672 35.05 8.06 4.03
C LEU A 672 35.78 7.35 2.88
N PHE A 673 36.72 6.45 3.19
CA PHE A 673 37.62 5.83 2.21
C PHE A 673 36.95 5.02 1.09
N HIS A 674 35.69 4.60 1.27
CA HIS A 674 34.96 3.77 0.31
C HIS A 674 33.79 4.51 -0.38
N ASN A 675 33.61 5.81 -0.11
CA ASN A 675 32.45 6.59 -0.56
C ASN A 675 32.82 7.52 -1.74
N ALA A 676 33.29 6.93 -2.85
CA ALA A 676 33.78 7.67 -4.01
C ALA A 676 32.70 8.49 -4.75
N GLU A 677 31.45 8.04 -4.65
CA GLU A 677 30.26 8.67 -5.26
C GLU A 677 29.68 9.83 -4.44
N LEU A 678 30.25 10.13 -3.27
CA LEU A 678 29.72 11.14 -2.37
C LEU A 678 29.81 12.55 -2.98
N SER A 679 28.66 13.15 -3.26
CA SER A 679 28.54 14.49 -3.85
C SER A 679 28.15 15.57 -2.83
N THR A 680 27.49 15.20 -1.73
CA THR A 680 27.00 16.16 -0.72
C THR A 680 27.26 15.64 0.69
N LEU A 681 28.00 16.41 1.48
CA LEU A 681 28.37 16.08 2.86
C LEU A 681 28.05 17.23 3.81
N TRP A 682 27.13 17.02 4.76
CA TRP A 682 26.82 17.96 5.83
C TRP A 682 27.15 17.34 7.19
N VAL A 683 28.25 17.79 7.78
CA VAL A 683 28.83 17.27 9.03
C VAL A 683 29.07 18.37 10.07
N HIS A 684 28.52 19.56 9.86
CA HIS A 684 28.65 20.68 10.79
C HIS A 684 28.04 20.43 12.18
N ASN A 685 28.41 21.21 13.19
CA ASN A 685 27.95 21.02 14.58
C ASN A 685 28.25 19.59 15.09
N ASN A 686 29.51 19.18 15.02
CA ASN A 686 30.04 17.91 15.52
C ASN A 686 31.35 18.18 16.28
N GLN A 687 32.14 17.13 16.55
CA GLN A 687 33.40 17.20 17.29
C GLN A 687 34.61 16.75 16.44
N LEU A 688 34.53 16.89 15.11
CA LEU A 688 35.58 16.41 14.19
C LEU A 688 36.85 17.27 14.31
N SER A 689 37.98 16.64 14.59
CA SER A 689 39.30 17.30 14.61
C SER A 689 40.08 17.17 13.31
N GLU A 690 39.74 16.16 12.51
CA GLU A 690 40.36 15.86 11.22
C GLU A 690 39.33 15.28 10.24
N MET A 691 39.64 15.36 8.95
CA MET A 691 38.81 14.80 7.90
C MET A 691 39.66 14.46 6.67
N GLU A 692 39.52 13.23 6.16
CA GLU A 692 40.18 12.79 4.93
C GLU A 692 39.16 12.70 3.79
N LEU A 693 39.28 13.61 2.81
CA LEU A 693 38.31 13.74 1.70
C LEU A 693 38.90 13.38 0.33
N ALA A 694 40.16 12.92 0.30
CA ALA A 694 40.85 12.59 -0.96
C ALA A 694 40.14 11.47 -1.77
N GLN A 695 39.43 10.58 -1.08
CA GLN A 695 38.69 9.47 -1.68
C GLN A 695 37.24 9.82 -2.07
N CYS A 696 36.83 11.08 -1.94
CA CYS A 696 35.51 11.56 -2.35
C CYS A 696 35.61 12.54 -3.54
N PRO A 697 36.11 12.13 -4.71
CA PRO A 697 36.42 13.04 -5.81
C PRO A 697 35.18 13.74 -6.41
N GLN A 698 33.98 13.18 -6.21
CA GLN A 698 32.71 13.74 -6.70
C GLN A 698 32.09 14.79 -5.77
N LEU A 699 32.75 15.11 -4.65
CA LEU A 699 32.20 16.02 -3.64
C LEU A 699 31.99 17.42 -4.22
N ALA A 700 30.73 17.82 -4.33
CA ALA A 700 30.28 19.10 -4.87
C ALA A 700 29.85 20.10 -3.77
N THR A 701 29.41 19.61 -2.62
CA THR A 701 28.99 20.44 -1.48
C THR A 701 29.50 19.88 -0.17
N LEU A 702 30.18 20.72 0.61
CA LEU A 702 30.71 20.38 1.94
C LEU A 702 30.33 21.45 2.97
N TRP A 703 29.55 21.05 3.98
CA TRP A 703 29.27 21.88 5.15
C TRP A 703 29.85 21.19 6.40
N ALA A 704 30.98 21.71 6.88
CA ALA A 704 31.73 21.17 8.02
C ALA A 704 32.00 22.22 9.11
N TYR A 705 31.19 23.28 9.17
CA TYR A 705 31.35 24.35 10.16
C TYR A 705 31.07 23.91 11.61
N ASN A 706 31.52 24.69 12.59
CA ASN A 706 31.34 24.39 14.02
C ASN A 706 31.82 22.97 14.38
N ASN A 707 33.08 22.72 14.07
CA ASN A 707 33.84 21.50 14.39
C ASN A 707 35.18 21.92 15.04
N GLN A 708 36.16 21.01 15.11
CA GLN A 708 37.48 21.26 15.70
C GLN A 708 38.62 21.06 14.68
N LEU A 709 38.34 21.27 13.37
CA LEU A 709 39.31 21.02 12.30
C LEU A 709 40.47 22.03 12.36
N ASN A 710 41.71 21.51 12.39
CA ASN A 710 42.93 22.35 12.37
C ASN A 710 43.50 22.56 10.95
N GLN A 711 43.22 21.64 10.04
CA GLN A 711 43.63 21.70 8.65
C GLN A 711 42.59 20.98 7.77
N LEU A 712 42.47 21.39 6.52
CA LEU A 712 41.59 20.71 5.57
C LEU A 712 42.18 20.74 4.16
N ASN A 713 42.40 19.55 3.60
CA ASN A 713 42.88 19.38 2.24
C ASN A 713 41.74 18.92 1.31
N LEU A 714 41.38 19.79 0.37
CA LEU A 714 40.31 19.55 -0.61
C LEU A 714 40.85 19.45 -2.04
N THR A 715 42.17 19.32 -2.23
CA THR A 715 42.81 19.37 -3.56
C THR A 715 42.32 18.29 -4.54
N ALA A 716 41.82 17.16 -4.02
CA ALA A 716 41.26 16.07 -4.81
C ALA A 716 39.79 16.29 -5.24
N ASN A 717 39.05 17.17 -4.56
CA ASN A 717 37.60 17.36 -4.72
C ASN A 717 37.28 18.36 -5.84
N LYS A 718 37.63 18.01 -7.07
CA LYS A 718 37.58 18.92 -8.24
C LYS A 718 36.17 19.35 -8.66
N GLN A 719 35.12 18.74 -8.11
CA GLN A 719 33.72 19.11 -8.37
C GLN A 719 33.15 20.10 -7.34
N LEU A 720 33.94 20.50 -6.35
CA LEU A 720 33.47 21.32 -5.24
C LEU A 720 32.97 22.68 -5.72
N ALA A 721 31.69 22.96 -5.45
CA ALA A 721 31.02 24.21 -5.77
C ALA A 721 30.69 25.03 -4.51
N ASN A 722 30.27 24.36 -3.44
CA ASN A 722 29.83 25.00 -2.20
C ASN A 722 30.63 24.48 -1.00
N LEU A 723 31.31 25.38 -0.30
CA LEU A 723 32.13 25.07 0.86
C LEU A 723 31.77 25.95 2.04
N ASN A 724 31.43 25.34 3.18
CA ASN A 724 31.30 26.05 4.44
C ASN A 724 32.07 25.33 5.55
N VAL A 725 33.15 25.98 6.01
CA VAL A 725 34.09 25.50 7.03
C VAL A 725 34.33 26.56 8.10
N GLN A 726 33.41 27.51 8.27
CA GLN A 726 33.48 28.51 9.33
C GLN A 726 33.50 27.86 10.73
N ASP A 727 33.78 28.64 11.78
CA ASP A 727 33.71 28.17 13.17
C ASP A 727 34.53 26.90 13.41
N ASN A 728 35.78 26.89 12.94
CA ASN A 728 36.73 25.79 13.13
C ASN A 728 38.04 26.35 13.72
N ARG A 729 39.15 25.62 13.60
CA ARG A 729 40.48 26.07 14.04
C ARG A 729 41.50 26.00 12.90
N LEU A 730 41.04 26.21 11.66
CA LEU A 730 41.86 25.98 10.46
C LEU A 730 43.05 26.94 10.42
N LEU A 731 44.25 26.36 10.45
CA LEU A 731 45.51 27.03 10.14
C LEU A 731 45.87 26.91 8.66
N SER A 732 45.34 25.88 7.97
CA SER A 732 45.55 25.66 6.54
C SER A 732 44.27 25.14 5.87
N LEU A 733 43.95 25.70 4.71
CA LEU A 733 42.82 25.30 3.87
C LEU A 733 43.29 25.22 2.41
N GLN A 734 43.42 23.99 1.90
CA GLN A 734 43.89 23.76 0.53
C GLN A 734 42.70 23.51 -0.40
N LEU A 735 42.33 24.51 -1.19
CA LEU A 735 41.23 24.41 -2.14
C LEU A 735 41.64 23.65 -3.43
N PRO A 736 40.69 22.97 -4.11
CA PRO A 736 40.93 22.31 -5.38
C PRO A 736 41.18 23.29 -6.53
N SER A 737 42.24 23.04 -7.31
CA SER A 737 42.50 23.82 -8.52
C SER A 737 41.43 23.55 -9.59
N LYS A 738 40.90 24.61 -10.22
CA LYS A 738 39.91 24.55 -11.33
C LYS A 738 38.55 23.93 -10.96
N ALA A 739 38.21 23.88 -9.68
CA ALA A 739 36.87 23.47 -9.26
C ALA A 739 35.85 24.57 -9.58
N PRO A 740 34.56 24.23 -9.82
CA PRO A 740 33.50 25.19 -10.07
C PRO A 740 33.00 25.83 -8.76
N LEU A 741 33.92 26.36 -7.95
CA LEU A 741 33.58 27.02 -6.68
C LEU A 741 32.75 28.27 -6.95
N ASP A 742 31.61 28.38 -6.26
CA ASP A 742 30.70 29.53 -6.29
C ASP A 742 30.53 30.15 -4.88
N TYR A 743 30.61 29.34 -3.82
CA TYR A 743 30.45 29.80 -2.45
C TYR A 743 31.49 29.21 -1.51
N VAL A 744 32.18 30.06 -0.78
CA VAL A 744 33.16 29.66 0.25
C VAL A 744 32.93 30.47 1.52
N ALA A 745 32.71 29.80 2.65
CA ALA A 745 32.68 30.42 3.98
C ALA A 745 33.74 29.80 4.88
N CYS A 746 34.68 30.62 5.36
CA CYS A 746 35.80 30.20 6.19
C CYS A 746 36.16 31.19 7.31
N TYR A 747 35.26 32.12 7.65
CA TYR A 747 35.42 33.00 8.82
C TYR A 747 35.40 32.22 10.15
N HIS A 748 35.79 32.86 11.25
CA HIS A 748 36.02 32.22 12.56
C HIS A 748 36.97 31.02 12.47
N ASN A 749 38.12 31.24 11.83
CA ASN A 749 39.22 30.28 11.74
C ASN A 749 40.52 30.98 12.18
N ARG A 750 41.68 30.43 11.79
CA ARG A 750 43.01 30.97 12.07
C ARG A 750 43.86 31.05 10.80
N LEU A 751 43.21 31.36 9.67
CA LEU A 751 43.82 31.46 8.34
C LEU A 751 44.48 32.83 8.18
N ALA A 752 45.77 32.83 7.87
CA ALA A 752 46.55 34.05 7.81
C ALA A 752 47.64 33.97 6.73
N ASP A 753 48.08 35.15 6.25
CA ASP A 753 49.29 35.30 5.45
C ASP A 753 49.31 34.38 4.21
N GLU A 754 50.35 33.56 4.06
CA GLU A 754 50.59 32.67 2.92
C GLU A 754 49.46 31.64 2.72
N GLU A 755 48.77 31.23 3.80
CA GLU A 755 47.67 30.26 3.74
C GLU A 755 46.42 30.91 3.16
N LEU A 756 46.15 32.16 3.55
CA LEU A 756 45.05 32.92 2.97
C LEU A 756 45.38 33.36 1.53
N ASP A 757 46.64 33.66 1.23
CA ASP A 757 47.10 33.85 -0.15
C ASP A 757 46.87 32.60 -1.00
N ALA A 758 47.12 31.41 -0.45
CA ALA A 758 46.86 30.15 -1.13
C ALA A 758 45.36 29.93 -1.37
N VAL A 759 44.52 30.19 -0.38
CA VAL A 759 43.04 30.14 -0.50
C VAL A 759 42.57 31.07 -1.61
N VAL A 760 42.95 32.35 -1.57
CA VAL A 760 42.55 33.34 -2.57
C VAL A 760 43.11 33.00 -3.96
N SER A 761 44.36 32.54 -4.06
CA SER A 761 44.96 32.16 -5.35
C SER A 761 44.29 30.96 -6.00
N ALA A 762 43.74 30.05 -5.19
CA ALA A 762 43.06 28.86 -5.67
C ALA A 762 41.62 29.12 -6.13
N LEU A 763 41.04 30.30 -5.83
CA LEU A 763 39.72 30.67 -6.30
C LEU A 763 39.70 30.74 -7.84
N PRO A 764 38.72 30.09 -8.50
CA PRO A 764 38.58 30.13 -9.96
C PRO A 764 38.11 31.52 -10.45
N ALA A 765 38.21 31.77 -11.75
CA ALA A 765 37.54 32.91 -12.36
C ALA A 765 36.01 32.75 -12.20
N SER A 766 35.40 33.73 -11.55
CA SER A 766 34.05 33.72 -10.97
C SER A 766 32.93 33.85 -12.01
N SER A 767 31.78 33.23 -11.72
CA SER A 767 30.47 33.62 -12.28
C SER A 767 29.99 34.92 -11.60
N SER A 768 29.08 35.72 -12.19
CA SER A 768 28.70 37.04 -11.63
C SER A 768 28.08 37.04 -10.21
N GLN A 769 27.95 35.87 -9.57
CA GLN A 769 27.36 35.68 -8.24
C GLN A 769 28.29 35.00 -7.21
N SER A 770 29.55 34.66 -7.53
CA SER A 770 30.40 33.94 -6.58
C SER A 770 30.82 34.82 -5.39
N SER A 771 30.82 34.25 -4.19
CA SER A 771 31.12 34.99 -2.96
C SER A 771 31.94 34.19 -1.96
N ILE A 772 32.84 34.90 -1.28
CA ILE A 772 33.66 34.35 -0.21
C ILE A 772 33.44 35.15 1.09
N ARG A 773 33.05 34.44 2.16
CA ARG A 773 32.95 34.97 3.53
C ARG A 773 34.18 34.54 4.32
N ILE A 774 35.09 35.48 4.53
CA ILE A 774 36.44 35.17 5.02
C ILE A 774 36.73 35.69 6.43
N ILE A 775 35.95 36.62 6.95
CA ILE A 775 36.28 37.25 8.22
C ILE A 775 35.05 37.63 9.06
N ASP A 776 35.14 37.44 10.38
CA ASP A 776 34.41 38.22 11.38
C ASP A 776 35.38 39.28 11.96
N PRO A 777 35.17 40.57 11.66
CA PRO A 777 36.09 41.64 12.07
C PRO A 777 36.30 41.80 13.58
N THR A 778 35.42 41.20 14.38
CA THR A 778 35.38 41.37 15.83
C THR A 778 35.84 40.13 16.61
N HIS A 779 35.77 38.94 16.01
CA HIS A 779 36.01 37.68 16.71
C HIS A 779 36.89 36.67 15.95
N ASP A 780 37.27 36.93 14.71
CA ASP A 780 38.03 35.99 13.89
C ASP A 780 39.56 36.06 14.13
N GLY A 781 40.23 34.91 14.06
CA GLY A 781 41.69 34.81 13.96
C GLY A 781 42.20 34.92 12.52
N ASN A 782 41.30 34.99 11.53
CA ASN A 782 41.64 35.29 10.16
C ASN A 782 42.04 36.76 10.02
N ILE A 783 43.19 37.05 9.41
CA ILE A 783 43.58 38.41 9.01
C ILE A 783 43.68 38.46 7.50
N VAL A 784 42.85 39.32 6.92
CA VAL A 784 42.70 39.48 5.47
C VAL A 784 43.14 40.89 5.07
N SER A 785 44.20 40.97 4.27
CA SER A 785 44.77 42.23 3.79
C SER A 785 43.96 42.84 2.63
N LYS A 786 44.09 44.16 2.41
CA LYS A 786 43.54 44.85 1.22
C LYS A 786 44.01 44.19 -0.08
N ALA A 787 45.26 43.77 -0.15
CA ALA A 787 45.83 43.09 -1.32
C ALA A 787 45.16 41.73 -1.59
N GLN A 788 44.86 40.96 -0.55
CA GLN A 788 44.17 39.68 -0.65
C GLN A 788 42.72 39.86 -1.12
N VAL A 789 42.02 40.85 -0.57
CA VAL A 789 40.67 41.22 -1.03
C VAL A 789 40.69 41.62 -2.51
N ALA A 790 41.63 42.48 -2.92
CA ALA A 790 41.76 42.91 -4.30
C ALA A 790 42.04 41.74 -5.26
N LYS A 791 42.83 40.75 -4.84
CA LYS A 791 43.14 39.56 -5.64
C LYS A 791 41.92 38.66 -5.86
N ALA A 792 41.11 38.43 -4.82
CA ALA A 792 39.84 37.72 -4.94
C ALA A 792 38.85 38.48 -5.84
N GLN A 793 38.75 39.80 -5.67
CA GLN A 793 37.91 40.66 -6.51
C GLN A 793 38.35 40.68 -7.99
N GLN A 794 39.65 40.63 -8.28
CA GLN A 794 40.17 40.51 -9.64
C GLN A 794 39.77 39.20 -10.31
N GLN A 795 39.60 38.12 -9.53
CA GLN A 795 39.04 36.86 -10.01
C GLN A 795 37.50 36.91 -10.14
N GLY A 796 36.87 38.05 -9.82
CA GLY A 796 35.43 38.30 -9.92
C GLY A 796 34.61 37.87 -8.70
N TRP A 797 35.24 37.61 -7.55
CA TRP A 797 34.56 37.19 -6.33
C TRP A 797 34.11 38.37 -5.48
N ALA A 798 32.89 38.30 -4.95
CA ALA A 798 32.44 39.18 -3.89
C ALA A 798 33.08 38.75 -2.56
N VAL A 799 33.87 39.63 -1.95
CA VAL A 799 34.51 39.38 -0.66
C VAL A 799 33.68 40.02 0.43
N LEU A 800 33.17 39.19 1.35
CA LEU A 800 32.19 39.58 2.35
C LEU A 800 32.68 39.24 3.76
N ASP A 801 32.19 39.99 4.75
CA ASP A 801 32.28 39.63 6.17
C ASP A 801 31.25 38.55 6.55
N HIS A 802 31.22 38.17 7.83
CA HIS A 802 30.29 37.17 8.35
C HIS A 802 28.81 37.55 8.19
N GLU A 803 28.47 38.85 8.28
CA GLU A 803 27.11 39.39 8.11
C GLU A 803 26.70 39.46 6.62
N GLY A 804 27.66 39.31 5.71
CA GLY A 804 27.45 39.40 4.27
C GLY A 804 27.63 40.82 3.71
N ASN A 805 28.21 41.75 4.48
CA ASN A 805 28.57 43.07 3.99
C ASN A 805 29.89 42.99 3.19
N PRO A 806 30.08 43.85 2.17
CA PRO A 806 31.36 43.94 1.47
C PRO A 806 32.51 44.27 2.42
N TYR A 807 33.54 43.42 2.41
CA TYR A 807 34.72 43.61 3.22
C TYR A 807 35.88 44.15 2.36
N VAL A 808 36.50 45.23 2.81
CA VAL A 808 37.52 45.96 2.03
C VAL A 808 38.96 45.54 2.35
N GLY A 809 39.16 44.61 3.29
CA GLY A 809 40.49 44.29 3.81
C GLY A 809 40.83 45.18 5.00
N SER A 810 41.53 44.63 5.99
CA SER A 810 42.20 45.46 6.99
C SER A 810 43.29 46.26 6.30
N GLU A 811 43.63 47.45 6.80
CA GLU A 811 44.87 48.12 6.35
C GLU A 811 46.01 47.11 6.44
N ASP A 812 46.89 47.11 5.44
CA ASP A 812 48.07 46.25 5.45
C ASP A 812 48.85 46.60 6.72
N ILE A 813 48.66 45.81 7.78
CA ILE A 813 49.55 45.86 8.92
C ILE A 813 50.80 45.20 8.38
N ASP A 814 51.71 46.03 7.87
CA ASP A 814 53.03 45.61 7.41
C ASP A 814 53.81 45.14 8.64
N LEU A 815 53.46 43.94 9.10
CA LEU A 815 54.07 43.30 10.24
C LEU A 815 55.48 42.88 9.83
N GLY A 816 56.46 43.36 10.57
CA GLY A 816 57.82 42.93 10.36
C GLY A 816 57.96 41.40 10.45
N THR A 817 58.92 40.85 9.70
CA THR A 817 59.20 39.42 9.72
C THR A 817 60.61 39.15 10.25
N VAL A 818 60.72 38.33 11.29
CA VAL A 818 61.99 37.73 11.72
C VAL A 818 62.06 36.31 11.20
N THR A 819 63.15 35.98 10.51
CA THR A 819 63.45 34.61 10.10
C THR A 819 64.65 34.12 10.91
N MET A 820 64.56 32.91 11.47
CA MET A 820 65.68 32.27 12.13
C MET A 820 65.81 30.80 11.72
N THR A 821 67.04 30.34 11.55
CA THR A 821 67.35 28.95 11.25
C THR A 821 68.13 28.36 12.42
N THR A 822 67.65 27.24 12.95
CA THR A 822 68.32 26.53 14.07
C THR A 822 68.85 25.18 13.61
N THR A 823 69.96 24.77 14.22
CA THR A 823 70.53 23.42 14.04
C THR A 823 69.86 22.36 14.93
N LYS A 824 68.90 22.76 15.79
CA LYS A 824 68.09 21.82 16.57
C LYS A 824 67.22 20.93 15.66
N PRO A 825 67.10 19.62 15.95
CA PRO A 825 66.17 18.72 15.25
C PRO A 825 64.70 19.14 15.34
N VAL A 826 63.90 18.82 14.32
CA VAL A 826 62.42 18.94 14.39
C VAL A 826 61.90 18.11 15.57
N GLY A 827 61.02 18.70 16.38
CA GLY A 827 60.50 18.14 17.63
C GLY A 827 61.17 18.64 18.91
N GLU A 828 62.35 19.27 18.84
CA GLU A 828 63.04 19.91 19.98
C GLU A 828 62.45 21.28 20.35
N ILE A 829 62.84 21.83 21.51
CA ILE A 829 62.28 23.08 22.04
C ILE A 829 63.19 24.29 21.75
N LEU A 830 62.60 25.35 21.23
CA LEU A 830 63.12 26.72 21.22
C LEU A 830 62.56 27.51 22.40
N ARG A 831 63.42 28.34 22.99
CA ARG A 831 63.09 29.20 24.12
C ARG A 831 63.18 30.65 23.68
N LEU A 832 62.03 31.32 23.55
CA LEU A 832 61.95 32.68 23.00
C LEU A 832 61.19 33.61 23.95
N ALA A 833 61.68 34.83 24.19
CA ALA A 833 60.86 35.90 24.73
C ALA A 833 60.71 36.99 23.66
N LEU A 834 59.45 37.33 23.37
CA LEU A 834 59.07 38.16 22.23
C LEU A 834 58.11 39.23 22.75
N THR A 835 58.45 40.50 22.56
CA THR A 835 57.54 41.61 22.85
C THR A 835 57.14 42.24 21.52
N ALA A 836 55.84 42.24 21.24
CA ALA A 836 55.24 42.78 20.01
C ALA A 836 54.11 43.74 20.33
N SER A 837 53.90 44.73 19.45
CA SER A 837 52.61 45.44 19.38
C SER A 837 51.67 44.67 18.46
N GLY A 838 50.59 44.09 19.01
CA GLY A 838 49.60 43.33 18.24
C GLY A 838 49.81 41.82 18.27
N GLU A 839 49.20 41.11 17.32
CA GLU A 839 49.20 39.65 17.26
C GLU A 839 50.58 39.09 16.85
N LEU A 840 51.01 38.02 17.53
CA LEU A 840 52.26 37.32 17.28
C LEU A 840 52.01 36.01 16.52
N ARG A 841 52.65 35.85 15.35
CA ARG A 841 52.50 34.66 14.50
C ARG A 841 53.82 33.94 14.34
N VAL A 842 53.85 32.64 14.65
CA VAL A 842 55.06 31.80 14.55
C VAL A 842 54.77 30.62 13.63
N LYS A 843 55.55 30.50 12.55
CA LYS A 843 55.54 29.36 11.61
C LYS A 843 56.82 28.57 11.74
N GLY A 844 56.72 27.24 11.61
CA GLY A 844 57.85 26.31 11.81
C GLY A 844 58.07 25.87 13.25
N ALA A 845 57.24 26.34 14.20
CA ALA A 845 57.20 25.82 15.56
C ALA A 845 55.83 26.07 16.22
N GLU A 846 55.43 25.22 17.15
CA GLU A 846 54.19 25.32 17.92
C GLU A 846 54.48 25.61 19.39
N GLN A 847 53.77 26.57 19.98
CA GLN A 847 53.94 26.87 21.40
C GLN A 847 53.39 25.72 22.26
N VAL A 848 54.23 25.14 23.11
CA VAL A 848 53.88 24.01 23.99
C VAL A 848 53.89 24.37 25.47
N GLY A 849 54.31 25.59 25.82
CA GLY A 849 54.30 26.08 27.19
C GLY A 849 54.96 27.45 27.32
N SER A 850 55.15 27.87 28.57
CA SER A 850 55.93 29.05 28.94
C SER A 850 56.66 28.80 30.26
N GLU A 851 57.71 29.57 30.49
CA GLU A 851 58.48 29.59 31.72
C GLU A 851 58.87 31.03 32.06
N THR A 852 59.29 31.29 33.30
CA THR A 852 59.72 32.62 33.74
C THR A 852 61.15 32.53 34.25
N ASP A 853 62.01 33.46 33.84
CA ASP A 853 63.38 33.54 34.38
C ASP A 853 63.41 34.10 35.81
N GLU A 854 64.59 34.08 36.43
CA GLU A 854 64.82 34.60 37.79
C GLU A 854 64.55 36.11 37.96
N TYR A 855 64.37 36.83 36.85
CA TYR A 855 64.06 38.26 36.82
C TYR A 855 62.60 38.56 36.48
N GLY A 856 61.73 37.54 36.42
CA GLY A 856 60.31 37.69 36.15
C GLY A 856 59.94 37.83 34.67
N ARG A 857 60.87 37.60 33.73
CA ARG A 857 60.58 37.67 32.28
C ARG A 857 60.02 36.36 31.77
N GLN A 858 58.94 36.43 30.99
CA GLN A 858 58.29 35.25 30.42
C GLN A 858 58.96 34.82 29.11
N PHE A 859 59.32 33.55 29.04
CA PHE A 859 59.77 32.86 27.82
C PHE A 859 58.70 31.87 27.38
N ALA A 860 58.35 31.90 26.10
CA ALA A 860 57.54 30.89 25.46
C ALA A 860 58.42 29.73 24.96
N LEU A 861 57.92 28.51 25.18
CA LEU A 861 58.56 27.27 24.73
C LEU A 861 57.89 26.81 23.45
N TYR A 862 58.65 26.76 22.36
CA TYR A 862 58.17 26.40 21.03
C TYR A 862 58.76 25.07 20.59
N ARG A 863 57.91 24.07 20.33
CA ARG A 863 58.32 22.79 19.73
C ARG A 863 58.47 22.96 18.23
N LEU A 864 59.65 22.64 17.71
CA LEU A 864 59.97 22.76 16.29
C LEU A 864 59.11 21.83 15.43
N THR A 865 58.50 22.38 14.37
CA THR A 865 57.86 21.63 13.28
C THR A 865 58.65 21.74 11.97
N ALA A 866 59.55 22.73 11.87
CA ALA A 866 60.56 22.89 10.81
C ALA A 866 61.84 23.51 11.40
N GLN A 867 62.98 23.36 10.72
CA GLN A 867 64.27 23.94 11.17
C GLN A 867 64.38 25.46 10.92
N GLN A 868 63.57 25.98 10.00
CA GLN A 868 63.43 27.40 9.72
C GLN A 868 62.15 27.90 10.38
N ILE A 869 62.26 28.98 11.15
CA ILE A 869 61.17 29.57 11.92
C ILE A 869 60.98 31.00 11.41
N LYS A 870 59.72 31.34 11.15
CA LYS A 870 59.33 32.65 10.65
C LYS A 870 58.35 33.27 11.65
N ILE A 871 58.71 34.42 12.19
CA ILE A 871 57.92 35.17 13.16
C ILE A 871 57.42 36.44 12.47
N LYS A 872 56.11 36.58 12.30
CA LYS A 872 55.47 37.80 11.78
C LYS A 872 54.86 38.58 12.93
N ALA A 873 55.46 39.73 13.25
CA ALA A 873 54.99 40.67 14.25
C ALA A 873 55.80 41.99 14.18
N ASN A 874 55.19 43.09 14.63
CA ASN A 874 55.91 44.33 14.93
C ASN A 874 56.63 44.20 16.28
N LEU A 875 57.77 43.51 16.25
CA LEU A 875 58.58 43.25 17.43
C LEU A 875 59.32 44.51 17.90
N THR A 876 59.24 44.80 19.19
CA THR A 876 60.10 45.77 19.88
C THR A 876 61.26 45.09 20.58
N GLU A 877 61.09 43.82 20.95
CA GLU A 877 62.10 43.03 21.67
C GLU A 877 62.13 41.58 21.19
N LEU A 878 63.34 41.08 20.93
CA LEU A 878 63.63 39.71 20.53
C LEU A 878 64.73 39.11 21.43
N LEU A 879 64.37 38.15 22.29
CA LEU A 879 65.32 37.36 23.08
C LEU A 879 65.30 35.91 22.59
N CYS A 880 66.36 35.52 21.91
CA CYS A 880 66.55 34.20 21.33
C CYS A 880 67.89 33.55 21.72
N ALA A 881 68.44 33.91 22.88
CA ALA A 881 69.68 33.34 23.39
C ALA A 881 69.60 31.82 23.62
N ASP A 882 70.75 31.14 23.53
CA ASP A 882 70.91 29.71 23.85
C ASP A 882 70.04 28.74 23.01
N ASN A 883 69.85 29.03 21.72
CA ASN A 883 68.96 28.28 20.83
C ASN A 883 69.63 27.55 19.65
N GLN A 884 70.97 27.54 19.58
CA GLN A 884 71.73 26.94 18.47
C GLN A 884 71.34 27.51 17.10
N ILE A 885 70.99 28.80 17.05
CA ILE A 885 70.60 29.52 15.84
C ILE A 885 71.84 29.75 14.97
N SER A 886 71.82 29.29 13.72
CA SER A 886 72.92 29.48 12.76
C SER A 886 72.73 30.71 11.88
N GLU A 887 71.49 31.11 11.63
CA GLU A 887 71.13 32.29 10.83
C GLU A 887 69.98 33.05 11.48
N LEU A 888 70.08 34.38 11.50
CA LEU A 888 69.08 35.28 12.06
C LEU A 888 68.92 36.51 11.18
N GLU A 889 67.73 36.68 10.60
CA GLU A 889 67.34 37.82 9.77
C GLU A 889 66.32 38.68 10.50
N VAL A 890 66.68 39.93 10.78
CA VAL A 890 65.87 40.87 11.58
C VAL A 890 65.59 42.19 10.86
N THR A 891 66.15 42.41 9.67
CA THR A 891 66.11 43.69 8.94
C THR A 891 64.71 44.11 8.49
N ALA A 892 63.75 43.17 8.43
CA ALA A 892 62.34 43.46 8.15
C ALA A 892 61.55 43.90 9.39
N CYS A 893 62.16 44.03 10.56
CA CYS A 893 61.54 44.51 11.80
C CYS A 893 62.20 45.82 12.29
N PRO A 894 61.98 46.97 11.61
CA PRO A 894 62.65 48.23 11.92
C PRO A 894 62.28 48.81 13.30
N THR A 895 61.26 48.25 13.97
CA THR A 895 60.79 48.63 15.30
C THR A 895 61.59 48.01 16.44
N LEU A 896 62.52 47.10 16.17
CA LEU A 896 63.30 46.40 17.20
C LEU A 896 64.21 47.36 17.98
N GLU A 897 63.96 47.47 19.29
CA GLU A 897 64.74 48.27 20.23
C GLU A 897 65.75 47.42 21.01
N THR A 898 65.47 46.12 21.17
CA THR A 898 66.29 45.16 21.91
C THR A 898 66.43 43.86 21.12
N VAL A 899 67.67 43.44 20.86
CA VAL A 899 68.00 42.15 20.26
C VAL A 899 69.02 41.42 21.14
N VAL A 900 68.62 40.26 21.67
CA VAL A 900 69.48 39.38 22.48
C VAL A 900 69.54 38.02 21.78
N CYS A 901 70.64 37.78 21.07
CA CYS A 901 70.90 36.57 20.31
C CYS A 901 72.19 35.86 20.77
N SER A 902 72.57 36.04 22.03
CA SER A 902 73.79 35.48 22.59
C SER A 902 73.79 33.94 22.71
N ASN A 903 74.99 33.34 22.76
CA ASN A 903 75.22 31.89 22.82
C ASN A 903 74.51 31.12 21.69
N ASN A 904 74.73 31.56 20.46
CA ASN A 904 74.22 30.91 19.25
C ASN A 904 75.41 30.59 18.30
N GLN A 905 75.13 30.33 17.02
CA GLN A 905 76.11 29.93 16.02
C GLN A 905 76.18 30.93 14.85
N LEU A 906 75.82 32.19 15.10
CA LEU A 906 75.73 33.22 14.07
C LEU A 906 77.12 33.57 13.53
N LYS A 907 77.29 33.51 12.21
CA LYS A 907 78.52 33.97 11.52
C LYS A 907 78.40 35.38 10.97
N LYS A 908 77.17 35.84 10.73
CA LYS A 908 76.82 37.17 10.25
C LYS A 908 75.56 37.62 11.00
N LEU A 909 75.47 38.92 11.25
CA LEU A 909 74.27 39.59 11.75
C LEU A 909 74.13 40.93 11.03
N ASP A 910 73.02 41.13 10.34
CA ASP A 910 72.71 42.38 9.61
C ASP A 910 71.76 43.25 10.45
N LEU A 911 72.18 44.49 10.71
CA LEU A 911 71.49 45.45 11.57
C LEU A 911 71.09 46.74 10.83
N SER A 912 71.27 46.78 9.50
CA SER A 912 71.21 47.99 8.67
C SER A 912 69.89 48.78 8.75
N ASN A 913 68.75 48.11 8.94
CA ASN A 913 67.43 48.74 9.02
C ASN A 913 66.93 48.99 10.47
N LEU A 914 67.77 48.76 11.48
CA LEU A 914 67.37 48.83 12.89
C LEU A 914 67.77 50.17 13.54
N SER A 915 67.33 51.28 12.97
CA SER A 915 67.75 52.64 13.40
C SER A 915 67.35 53.01 14.84
N VAL A 916 66.37 52.32 15.41
CA VAL A 916 65.90 52.51 16.80
C VAL A 916 66.57 51.57 17.82
N LEU A 917 67.42 50.65 17.36
CA LEU A 917 68.07 49.66 18.21
C LEU A 917 68.87 50.34 19.33
N SER A 918 68.54 49.97 20.56
CA SER A 918 69.10 50.56 21.79
C SER A 918 69.93 49.57 22.60
N THR A 919 69.59 48.29 22.50
CA THR A 919 70.27 47.19 23.23
C THR A 919 70.56 46.05 22.26
N LEU A 920 71.82 45.66 22.18
CA LEU A 920 72.28 44.52 21.41
C LEU A 920 73.17 43.63 22.27
N ASP A 921 72.79 42.37 22.42
CA ASP A 921 73.69 41.32 22.92
C ASP A 921 73.78 40.19 21.89
N CYS A 922 74.93 40.14 21.21
CA CYS A 922 75.29 39.10 20.25
C CYS A 922 76.50 38.28 20.73
N SER A 923 76.75 38.26 22.06
CA SER A 923 77.90 37.57 22.64
C SER A 923 77.87 36.05 22.44
N GLY A 924 79.01 35.37 22.39
CA GLY A 924 79.08 33.90 22.28
C GLY A 924 78.56 33.39 20.93
N ASN A 925 78.96 34.07 19.86
CA ASN A 925 78.66 33.70 18.47
C ASN A 925 79.97 33.54 17.68
N GLN A 926 79.90 33.48 16.35
CA GLN A 926 81.05 33.31 15.45
C GLN A 926 81.20 34.51 14.51
N LEU A 927 80.82 35.72 14.96
CA LEU A 927 80.85 36.92 14.13
C LEU A 927 82.29 37.38 13.89
N SER A 928 82.73 37.42 12.63
CA SER A 928 84.03 37.98 12.26
C SER A 928 83.99 39.46 11.89
N GLN A 929 82.80 39.96 11.55
CA GLN A 929 82.52 41.35 11.22
C GLN A 929 81.12 41.72 11.74
N LEU A 930 80.97 42.98 12.14
CA LEU A 930 79.69 43.52 12.59
C LEU A 930 79.66 45.02 12.32
N ASP A 931 78.68 45.47 11.55
CA ASP A 931 78.45 46.89 11.26
C ASP A 931 77.32 47.42 12.15
N VAL A 932 77.66 48.37 13.02
CA VAL A 932 76.73 49.04 13.93
C VAL A 932 76.51 50.51 13.58
N ASN A 933 77.05 50.98 12.45
CA ASN A 933 76.97 52.40 12.08
C ASN A 933 75.54 52.86 11.72
N HIS A 934 74.66 51.91 11.42
CA HIS A 934 73.24 52.15 11.17
C HIS A 934 72.40 52.26 12.45
N ASN A 935 73.01 52.09 13.63
CA ASN A 935 72.31 51.99 14.92
C ASN A 935 72.76 53.10 15.90
N PRO A 936 72.56 54.39 15.59
CA PRO A 936 73.11 55.51 16.38
C PRO A 936 72.51 55.63 17.79
N ARG A 937 71.42 54.91 18.08
CA ARG A 937 70.75 54.88 19.39
C ARG A 937 71.27 53.79 20.33
N LEU A 938 72.27 53.02 19.91
CA LEU A 938 72.81 51.91 20.71
C LEU A 938 73.39 52.41 22.03
N ARG A 939 72.82 51.97 23.16
CA ARG A 939 73.21 52.31 24.53
C ARG A 939 73.94 51.18 25.21
N VAL A 940 73.50 49.94 24.98
CA VAL A 940 74.10 48.72 25.54
C VAL A 940 74.51 47.84 24.38
N PHE A 941 75.80 47.53 24.30
CA PHE A 941 76.34 46.69 23.24
C PHE A 941 77.28 45.63 23.81
N TYR A 942 76.85 44.38 23.77
CA TYR A 942 77.62 43.22 24.19
C TYR A 942 77.88 42.32 22.98
N CYS A 943 79.15 42.18 22.60
CA CYS A 943 79.59 41.32 21.50
C CYS A 943 80.79 40.45 21.92
N ALA A 944 80.87 40.13 23.22
CA ALA A 944 81.95 39.33 23.77
C ALA A 944 81.97 37.91 23.19
N ASN A 945 83.13 37.24 23.19
CA ASN A 945 83.30 35.87 22.66
C ASN A 945 82.81 35.77 21.21
N ASN A 946 83.44 36.55 20.33
CA ASN A 946 83.26 36.50 18.88
C ASN A 946 84.64 36.50 18.20
N LEU A 947 84.69 36.74 16.89
CA LEU A 947 85.92 36.74 16.09
C LEU A 947 86.21 38.11 15.47
N LEU A 948 85.73 39.20 16.10
CA LEU A 948 85.86 40.55 15.56
C LEU A 948 87.31 41.03 15.61
N SER A 949 87.89 41.37 14.46
CA SER A 949 89.24 41.95 14.37
C SER A 949 89.25 43.48 14.30
N GLN A 950 88.12 44.06 13.90
CA GLN A 950 87.89 45.51 13.83
C GLN A 950 86.45 45.81 14.24
N LEU A 951 86.23 47.01 14.77
CA LEU A 951 84.92 47.51 15.12
C LEU A 951 84.89 49.02 14.91
N ASP A 952 83.97 49.47 14.06
CA ASP A 952 83.71 50.90 13.87
C ASP A 952 82.57 51.34 14.81
N LEU A 953 82.88 52.31 15.66
CA LEU A 953 81.96 52.89 16.64
C LEU A 953 81.66 54.36 16.35
N SER A 954 81.99 54.85 15.16
CA SER A 954 81.89 56.27 14.80
C SER A 954 80.45 56.81 14.91
N ALA A 955 79.43 55.99 14.63
CA ALA A 955 78.02 56.39 14.81
C ALA A 955 77.48 56.22 16.24
N SER A 956 78.20 55.53 17.13
CA SER A 956 77.68 55.05 18.42
C SER A 956 77.75 56.09 19.56
N THR A 957 77.21 57.28 19.32
CA THR A 957 77.29 58.41 20.26
C THR A 957 76.45 58.26 21.54
N ALA A 958 75.50 57.32 21.56
CA ALA A 958 74.61 57.04 22.70
C ALA A 958 75.13 55.96 23.66
N MET A 959 76.29 55.37 23.39
CA MET A 959 76.79 54.19 24.09
C MET A 959 77.07 54.45 25.57
N LEU A 960 76.54 53.60 26.44
CA LEU A 960 76.72 53.62 27.89
C LEU A 960 77.54 52.42 28.38
N TYR A 961 77.31 51.24 27.79
CA TYR A 961 77.99 50.01 28.18
C TYR A 961 78.46 49.26 26.94
N LEU A 962 79.75 48.95 26.89
CA LEU A 962 80.39 48.22 25.81
C LEU A 962 81.14 47.01 26.36
N ASP A 963 80.82 45.83 25.85
CA ASP A 963 81.59 44.61 26.12
C ASP A 963 82.06 43.97 24.81
N VAL A 964 83.35 44.05 24.57
CA VAL A 964 84.06 43.45 23.42
C VAL A 964 85.00 42.34 23.86
N THR A 965 84.83 41.81 25.08
CA THR A 965 85.74 40.81 25.67
C THR A 965 85.92 39.57 24.79
N SER A 966 87.13 39.00 24.75
CA SER A 966 87.42 37.77 24.00
C SER A 966 87.08 37.92 22.51
N ASN A 967 87.72 38.89 21.86
CA ASN A 967 87.69 39.14 20.42
C ASN A 967 89.14 39.26 19.90
N GLN A 968 89.34 39.73 18.66
CA GLN A 968 90.65 39.87 18.02
C GLN A 968 90.98 41.34 17.73
N LEU A 969 90.42 42.28 18.49
CA LEU A 969 90.54 43.72 18.21
C LEU A 969 91.95 44.21 18.50
N SER A 970 92.61 44.81 17.49
CA SER A 970 93.93 45.45 17.66
C SER A 970 93.85 46.93 18.07
N ALA A 971 92.71 47.57 17.81
CA ALA A 971 92.40 48.93 18.20
C ALA A 971 90.91 49.07 18.49
N LEU A 972 90.55 50.00 19.36
CA LEU A 972 89.17 50.29 19.72
C LEU A 972 88.92 51.81 19.69
N PRO A 973 88.28 52.35 18.64
CA PRO A 973 88.02 53.78 18.54
C PRO A 973 86.83 54.16 19.44
N LEU A 974 87.08 54.95 20.49
CA LEU A 974 86.09 55.31 21.51
C LEU A 974 85.75 56.81 21.57
N GLN A 975 86.32 57.60 20.67
CA GLN A 975 86.28 59.07 20.70
C GLN A 975 84.85 59.62 20.57
N THR A 976 83.96 58.89 19.89
CA THR A 976 82.54 59.25 19.72
C THR A 976 81.65 58.77 20.87
N CYS A 977 82.11 57.79 21.67
CA CYS A 977 81.37 57.16 22.77
C CYS A 977 81.47 57.99 24.07
N THR A 978 81.20 59.30 24.00
CA THR A 978 81.45 60.23 25.12
C THR A 978 80.63 59.97 26.38
N LYS A 979 79.52 59.21 26.26
CA LYS A 979 78.64 58.81 27.37
C LYS A 979 79.00 57.45 27.99
N LEU A 980 80.08 56.81 27.54
CA LEU A 980 80.47 55.47 27.98
C LEU A 980 80.73 55.45 29.49
N MET A 981 80.00 54.60 30.20
CA MET A 981 80.08 54.40 31.66
C MET A 981 80.81 53.10 32.01
N GLY A 982 80.66 52.06 31.20
CA GLY A 982 81.34 50.79 31.39
C GLY A 982 81.96 50.24 30.12
N LEU A 983 83.23 49.83 30.21
CA LEU A 983 83.99 49.21 29.12
C LEU A 983 84.63 47.91 29.61
N TRP A 984 84.32 46.81 28.93
CA TRP A 984 85.03 45.53 29.08
C TRP A 984 85.66 45.17 27.74
N CYS A 985 86.99 45.16 27.70
CA CYS A 985 87.75 44.82 26.50
C CYS A 985 88.83 43.77 26.78
N THR A 986 88.60 42.92 27.77
CA THR A 986 89.50 41.84 28.17
C THR A 986 89.75 40.85 27.02
N ASP A 987 90.88 40.16 27.01
CA ASP A 987 91.21 39.11 26.01
C ASP A 987 91.06 39.62 24.56
N ASN A 988 91.82 40.67 24.23
CA ASN A 988 91.88 41.23 22.87
C ASN A 988 93.35 41.44 22.45
N GLN A 989 93.55 42.07 21.29
CA GLN A 989 94.88 42.36 20.75
C GLN A 989 95.25 43.85 20.87
N LEU A 990 94.63 44.59 21.80
CA LEU A 990 94.78 46.05 21.88
C LEU A 990 96.21 46.43 22.26
N THR A 991 96.84 47.30 21.47
CA THR A 991 98.19 47.83 21.76
C THR A 991 98.18 49.22 22.37
N GLN A 992 97.02 49.89 22.35
CA GLN A 992 96.78 51.19 22.93
C GLN A 992 95.28 51.37 23.19
N LEU A 993 94.94 52.24 24.14
CA LEU A 993 93.57 52.61 24.43
C LEU A 993 93.54 54.06 24.88
N ASP A 994 92.71 54.87 24.21
CA ASP A 994 92.51 56.28 24.52
C ASP A 994 91.11 56.48 25.07
N LEU A 995 91.04 56.95 26.33
CA LEU A 995 89.78 57.19 27.05
C LEU A 995 89.51 58.68 27.28
N SER A 996 90.27 59.57 26.63
CA SER A 996 90.21 61.01 26.88
C SER A 996 88.83 61.62 26.61
N ALA A 997 88.08 61.05 25.67
CA ALA A 997 86.71 61.48 25.33
C ALA A 997 85.63 60.86 26.24
N ASN A 998 85.94 59.79 26.99
CA ASN A 998 84.98 58.98 27.75
C ASN A 998 84.87 59.47 29.21
N THR A 999 84.51 60.74 29.39
CA THR A 999 84.53 61.41 30.70
C THR A 999 83.52 60.88 31.72
N SER A 1000 82.60 60.00 31.32
CA SER A 1000 81.59 59.37 32.17
C SER A 1000 81.98 57.96 32.66
N LEU A 1001 83.17 57.47 32.29
CA LEU A 1001 83.57 56.09 32.49
C LEU A 1001 83.83 55.77 33.96
N ILE A 1002 83.08 54.82 34.54
CA ILE A 1002 83.18 54.40 35.95
C ILE A 1002 83.59 52.93 36.12
N ARG A 1003 83.53 52.13 35.05
CA ARG A 1003 83.93 50.71 35.03
C ARG A 1003 84.82 50.46 33.82
N LEU A 1004 86.00 49.91 34.05
CA LEU A 1004 86.95 49.57 33.01
C LEU A 1004 87.56 48.19 33.29
N ASN A 1005 87.64 47.33 32.28
CA ASN A 1005 88.42 46.10 32.33
C ASN A 1005 89.26 45.96 31.07
N THR A 1006 90.59 45.96 31.24
CA THR A 1006 91.58 45.92 30.14
C THR A 1006 92.55 44.75 30.28
N ALA A 1007 92.26 43.78 31.14
CA ALA A 1007 93.12 42.61 31.34
C ALA A 1007 93.36 41.83 30.02
N HIS A 1008 94.45 41.10 29.92
CA HIS A 1008 94.78 40.20 28.80
C HIS A 1008 94.75 40.89 27.42
N ASN A 1009 95.67 41.82 27.23
CA ASN A 1009 95.84 42.61 26.00
C ASN A 1009 97.35 42.89 25.78
N PHE A 1010 97.73 43.74 24.81
CA PHE A 1010 99.14 44.02 24.44
C PHE A 1010 99.52 45.53 24.43
N ILE A 1011 98.89 46.32 25.28
CA ILE A 1011 99.19 47.72 25.60
C ILE A 1011 100.59 47.83 26.22
N SER A 1012 101.52 48.44 25.48
CA SER A 1012 102.88 48.68 25.95
C SER A 1012 102.92 49.57 27.19
N SER A 1013 104.02 49.53 27.96
CA SER A 1013 104.18 50.39 29.14
C SER A 1013 104.02 51.89 28.82
N GLU A 1014 104.49 52.35 27.65
CA GLU A 1014 104.35 53.74 27.22
C GLU A 1014 102.88 54.09 26.91
N ALA A 1015 102.18 53.20 26.22
CA ALA A 1015 100.75 53.35 25.94
C ALA A 1015 99.90 53.24 27.21
N MET A 1016 100.36 52.48 28.21
CA MET A 1016 99.71 52.36 29.51
C MET A 1016 99.77 53.67 30.30
N ASP A 1017 100.90 54.37 30.27
CA ASP A 1017 101.00 55.71 30.88
C ASP A 1017 100.03 56.69 30.20
N ALA A 1018 99.91 56.63 28.87
CA ALA A 1018 98.94 57.41 28.12
C ALA A 1018 97.48 57.05 28.47
N LEU A 1019 97.16 55.76 28.60
CA LEU A 1019 95.86 55.27 29.05
C LEU A 1019 95.52 55.81 30.44
N ILE A 1020 96.42 55.69 31.42
CA ILE A 1020 96.25 56.23 32.77
C ILE A 1020 96.09 57.76 32.72
N GLY A 1021 96.87 58.42 31.89
CA GLY A 1021 96.77 59.85 31.60
C GLY A 1021 95.39 60.25 31.04
N SER A 1022 94.77 59.38 30.26
CA SER A 1022 93.43 59.59 29.68
C SER A 1022 92.26 59.26 30.62
N LEU A 1023 92.49 58.56 31.75
CA LEU A 1023 91.44 58.24 32.72
C LEU A 1023 90.75 59.49 33.29
N PRO A 1024 89.40 59.49 33.39
CA PRO A 1024 88.62 60.53 34.07
C PRO A 1024 89.02 60.71 35.54
N THR A 1025 88.82 61.92 36.08
CA THR A 1025 89.13 62.26 37.48
C THR A 1025 87.89 62.19 38.37
N HIS A 1026 87.41 60.98 38.62
CA HIS A 1026 86.32 60.69 39.57
C HIS A 1026 86.41 59.23 40.04
N GLN A 1027 85.52 58.82 40.95
CA GLN A 1027 85.47 57.43 41.41
C GLN A 1027 85.17 56.47 40.26
N GLY A 1028 86.05 55.50 40.08
CA GLY A 1028 85.93 54.46 39.05
C GLY A 1028 86.54 53.15 39.54
N LEU A 1029 86.20 52.06 38.86
CA LEU A 1029 86.77 50.74 39.11
C LEU A 1029 87.48 50.26 37.85
N TRP A 1030 88.77 49.99 37.96
CA TRP A 1030 89.58 49.49 36.86
C TRP A 1030 90.14 48.11 37.20
N VAL A 1031 89.75 47.11 36.41
CA VAL A 1031 90.30 45.77 36.46
C VAL A 1031 91.43 45.66 35.42
N VAL A 1032 92.60 45.27 35.90
CA VAL A 1032 93.82 45.03 35.12
C VAL A 1032 94.33 43.62 35.38
N ALA A 1033 95.12 43.08 34.46
CA ALA A 1033 95.69 41.74 34.62
C ALA A 1033 96.78 41.69 35.70
N ASP A 1034 96.98 40.50 36.28
CA ASP A 1034 98.08 40.25 37.22
C ASP A 1034 99.45 40.58 36.57
N PRO A 1035 100.31 41.36 37.25
CA PRO A 1035 101.64 41.70 36.76
C PRO A 1035 102.55 40.52 36.38
N ALA A 1036 102.29 39.32 36.89
CA ALA A 1036 103.11 38.14 36.67
C ALA A 1036 102.80 37.40 35.34
N GLN A 1037 101.67 37.67 34.69
CA GLN A 1037 101.12 36.77 33.66
C GLN A 1037 100.67 37.47 32.35
N ASP A 1038 100.82 38.79 32.20
CA ASP A 1038 100.23 39.52 31.06
C ASP A 1038 101.08 40.70 30.54
N GLY A 1039 100.90 41.04 29.25
CA GLY A 1039 101.59 42.13 28.55
C GLY A 1039 101.15 43.54 28.95
N ASN A 1040 100.08 43.66 29.74
CA ASN A 1040 99.45 44.91 30.18
C ASN A 1040 99.57 45.18 31.68
N ALA A 1041 100.54 44.55 32.33
CA ALA A 1041 100.83 44.76 33.74
C ALA A 1041 101.08 46.25 34.05
N ILE A 1042 100.39 46.79 35.07
CA ILE A 1042 100.73 48.10 35.62
C ILE A 1042 101.63 47.95 36.84
N ASN A 1043 102.68 48.76 36.91
CA ASN A 1043 103.56 48.81 38.08
C ASN A 1043 102.91 49.62 39.24
N ALA A 1044 103.52 49.58 40.42
CA ALA A 1044 102.98 50.27 41.60
C ALA A 1044 102.85 51.80 41.43
N ALA A 1045 103.71 52.44 40.65
CA ALA A 1045 103.65 53.88 40.38
C ALA A 1045 102.49 54.22 39.43
N GLN A 1046 102.26 53.39 38.42
CA GLN A 1046 101.12 53.47 37.50
C GLN A 1046 99.79 53.24 38.23
N ALA A 1047 99.72 52.23 39.11
CA ALA A 1047 98.55 51.97 39.96
C ALA A 1047 98.26 53.14 40.91
N ALA A 1048 99.30 53.72 41.52
CA ALA A 1048 99.16 54.91 42.36
C ALA A 1048 98.64 56.11 41.58
N THR A 1049 99.06 56.28 40.31
CA THR A 1049 98.60 57.36 39.43
C THR A 1049 97.12 57.22 39.07
N ALA A 1050 96.66 56.01 38.77
CA ALA A 1050 95.24 55.74 38.58
C ALA A 1050 94.43 55.97 39.87
N THR A 1051 94.96 55.53 41.01
CA THR A 1051 94.33 55.73 42.33
C THR A 1051 94.23 57.21 42.70
N ALA A 1052 95.24 58.02 42.38
CA ALA A 1052 95.23 59.47 42.58
C ALA A 1052 94.15 60.19 41.76
N LYS A 1053 93.73 59.59 40.63
CA LYS A 1053 92.60 60.08 39.84
C LYS A 1053 91.24 59.60 40.35
N GLY A 1054 91.19 58.80 41.41
CA GLY A 1054 89.98 58.26 42.02
C GLY A 1054 89.63 56.82 41.61
N TRP A 1055 90.49 56.14 40.85
CA TRP A 1055 90.22 54.79 40.37
C TRP A 1055 90.71 53.71 41.33
N GLN A 1056 89.82 52.81 41.72
CA GLN A 1056 90.20 51.59 42.42
C GLN A 1056 90.73 50.57 41.40
N VAL A 1057 92.02 50.25 41.49
CA VAL A 1057 92.66 49.22 40.67
C VAL A 1057 92.49 47.85 41.32
N LEU A 1058 91.99 46.88 40.56
CA LEU A 1058 91.88 45.48 40.95
C LEU A 1058 92.68 44.59 39.99
N TYR A 1059 93.42 43.62 40.54
CA TYR A 1059 94.19 42.64 39.78
C TYR A 1059 93.42 41.32 39.66
N THR A 1060 93.43 40.70 38.48
CA THR A 1060 92.68 39.48 38.17
C THR A 1060 93.31 38.22 38.78
N ASP A 1061 93.14 38.06 40.09
CA ASP A 1061 93.12 36.74 40.75
C ASP A 1061 91.82 36.53 41.56
N ASN A 1062 90.87 37.49 41.54
CA ASN A 1062 89.68 37.42 42.40
C ASN A 1062 88.39 38.09 41.88
N VAL A 1063 88.29 38.54 40.63
CA VAL A 1063 87.03 39.17 40.14
C VAL A 1063 86.75 38.81 38.69
N VAL A 1064 86.11 37.66 38.46
CA VAL A 1064 85.51 37.35 37.16
C VAL A 1064 84.10 36.81 37.40
N ALA A 1065 83.12 37.72 37.44
CA ALA A 1065 81.71 37.49 37.02
C ALA A 1065 80.74 38.60 37.45
N GLY A 1066 81.06 39.43 38.45
CA GLY A 1066 80.08 40.33 39.10
C GLY A 1066 79.93 41.76 38.55
N LEU A 1067 80.49 42.10 37.38
CA LEU A 1067 80.52 43.49 36.90
C LEU A 1067 79.60 43.80 35.72
N ARG A 1068 79.05 42.79 35.03
CA ARG A 1068 78.09 43.02 33.94
C ARG A 1068 76.73 43.39 34.53
N LEU A 1069 76.09 44.42 33.98
CA LEU A 1069 74.68 44.63 34.25
C LEU A 1069 73.91 43.51 33.54
N PRO A 1070 73.07 42.73 34.24
CA PRO A 1070 72.16 41.85 33.54
C PRO A 1070 71.24 42.74 32.69
N ILE A 1071 71.03 42.37 31.43
CA ILE A 1071 70.21 43.15 30.47
C ILE A 1071 68.80 43.41 31.05
N SER A 1072 68.32 42.55 31.96
CA SER A 1072 67.09 42.71 32.74
C SER A 1072 67.01 43.99 33.60
N SER A 1073 68.14 44.65 33.89
CA SER A 1073 68.21 45.87 34.72
C SER A 1073 68.20 47.19 33.93
N VAL A 1074 68.21 47.12 32.59
CA VAL A 1074 68.23 48.30 31.70
C VAL A 1074 66.82 48.52 31.14
N SER A 1075 65.88 48.99 31.97
CA SER A 1075 64.56 49.40 31.47
C SER A 1075 64.60 50.81 30.90
N LYS A 1076 63.68 51.12 29.98
CA LYS A 1076 63.49 52.43 29.33
C LYS A 1076 63.52 53.63 30.29
N ASP A 1077 63.12 53.43 31.55
CA ASP A 1077 62.94 54.49 32.55
C ASP A 1077 63.93 54.46 33.71
N THR A 1078 65.03 53.69 33.63
CA THR A 1078 65.99 53.63 34.76
C THR A 1078 66.88 54.88 34.77
N PRO A 1079 66.75 55.81 35.75
CA PRO A 1079 67.58 57.00 35.79
C PRO A 1079 69.04 56.61 36.06
N ALA A 1080 69.99 57.35 35.46
CA ALA A 1080 71.43 57.10 35.60
C ALA A 1080 71.92 56.98 37.06
N ALA A 1081 71.18 57.56 38.02
CA ALA A 1081 71.46 57.50 39.45
C ALA A 1081 71.16 56.13 40.12
N ALA A 1082 70.28 55.29 39.54
CA ALA A 1082 69.93 53.98 40.11
C ALA A 1082 70.96 52.89 39.78
N LEU A 1083 71.70 53.05 38.67
CA LEU A 1083 72.76 52.15 38.23
C LEU A 1083 74.02 52.21 39.12
N GLY A 1084 74.19 53.28 39.90
CA GLY A 1084 75.33 53.47 40.81
C GLY A 1084 75.22 52.78 42.17
N ARG A 1085 74.09 52.15 42.52
CA ARG A 1085 73.85 51.57 43.87
C ARG A 1085 73.79 50.04 43.93
N MET A 1086 73.88 49.32 42.82
CA MET A 1086 73.80 47.86 42.82
C MET A 1086 75.18 47.23 43.03
N GLY A 1087 75.65 47.29 44.27
CA GLY A 1087 76.70 46.43 44.81
C GLY A 1087 76.13 45.69 46.02
N HIS A 1088 76.52 44.42 46.17
CA HIS A 1088 76.14 43.45 47.21
C HIS A 1088 75.02 42.45 46.82
N SER A 1089 75.38 41.44 46.04
CA SER A 1089 75.00 40.05 46.37
C SER A 1089 76.03 39.08 45.78
N THR A 1090 76.44 38.12 46.60
CA THR A 1090 77.41 37.06 46.35
C THR A 1090 76.66 35.75 46.18
N GLU A 1091 76.86 35.03 45.07
CA GLU A 1091 76.53 33.60 44.79
C GLU A 1091 76.75 33.40 43.26
N ASP A 1092 77.33 32.36 42.64
CA ASP A 1092 78.02 31.12 43.04
C ASP A 1092 78.84 30.65 41.80
N TYR A 1093 80.14 30.35 41.94
CA TYR A 1093 80.97 29.55 41.01
C TYR A 1093 81.99 28.76 41.84
N ASP A 1094 82.27 27.50 41.49
CA ASP A 1094 83.29 26.70 42.17
C ASP A 1094 84.72 26.98 41.66
N LEU A 1095 85.71 26.52 42.44
CA LEU A 1095 87.16 26.72 42.30
C LEU A 1095 87.79 26.16 41.01
N ALA A 1096 87.01 25.73 40.01
CA ALA A 1096 87.49 25.27 38.71
C ALA A 1096 86.89 26.01 37.49
N GLY A 1097 86.16 27.11 37.71
CA GLY A 1097 85.72 28.00 36.62
C GLY A 1097 84.69 27.40 35.65
N ARG A 1098 83.92 26.40 36.07
CA ARG A 1098 82.84 25.83 35.24
C ARG A 1098 81.50 26.48 35.59
N ARG A 1099 80.82 26.98 34.56
CA ARG A 1099 79.42 27.45 34.64
C ARG A 1099 78.51 26.24 34.86
N VAL A 1100 77.78 26.19 35.97
CA VAL A 1100 76.71 25.21 36.19
C VAL A 1100 75.58 25.54 35.22
N VAL A 1101 75.59 24.89 34.06
CA VAL A 1101 74.43 24.83 33.18
C VAL A 1101 73.43 23.90 33.85
N ASN A 1102 72.36 24.47 34.42
CA ASN A 1102 71.14 23.72 34.71
C ASN A 1102 70.53 23.28 33.37
N SER A 1103 71.06 22.20 32.80
CA SER A 1103 70.41 21.50 31.71
C SER A 1103 69.22 20.73 32.29
N TYR A 1104 68.01 21.14 31.92
CA TYR A 1104 66.83 20.29 31.95
C TYR A 1104 67.15 18.96 31.25
N LYS A 1105 67.47 17.92 32.02
CA LYS A 1105 67.38 16.52 31.60
C LYS A 1105 66.18 15.91 32.29
N GLY A 1106 65.01 16.11 31.69
CA GLY A 1106 63.90 15.18 31.83
C GLY A 1106 64.22 13.90 31.06
N ILE A 1107 64.99 13.00 31.67
CA ILE A 1107 65.07 11.60 31.24
C ILE A 1107 64.61 10.76 32.43
N VAL A 1108 63.33 10.36 32.38
CA VAL A 1108 62.80 9.31 33.25
C VAL A 1108 63.44 8.00 32.83
N ILE A 1109 64.35 7.49 33.67
CA ILE A 1109 64.79 6.10 33.62
C ILE A 1109 63.62 5.23 34.08
N SER A 1110 63.01 4.47 33.15
CA SER A 1110 62.10 3.39 33.51
C SER A 1110 62.90 2.20 34.05
N ARG A 1111 62.58 1.78 35.28
CA ARG A 1111 62.99 0.47 35.80
C ARG A 1111 62.14 -0.60 35.12
N LYS A 1112 62.82 -1.59 34.54
CA LYS A 1112 62.27 -2.83 33.98
C LYS A 1112 61.15 -3.43 34.84
N GLY A 1113 60.07 -3.87 34.18
CA GLY A 1113 59.18 -4.87 34.76
C GLY A 1113 57.82 -5.06 34.09
N LYS A 1114 57.82 -5.67 32.90
CA LYS A 1114 56.75 -6.51 32.31
C LYS A 1114 55.29 -6.00 32.26
N GLN A 1115 54.83 -5.86 31.01
CA GLN A 1115 53.48 -6.12 30.49
C GLN A 1115 52.48 -6.77 31.47
N VAL A 1116 51.27 -6.23 31.57
CA VAL A 1116 50.00 -6.79 31.05
C VAL A 1116 48.94 -5.65 30.99
N PHE A 1117 48.10 -5.72 29.97
CA PHE A 1117 46.98 -4.83 29.60
C PHE A 1117 45.91 -4.59 30.69
N SER A 1118 45.24 -3.42 30.57
CA SER A 1118 43.77 -3.19 30.52
C SER A 1118 43.13 -2.24 31.56
N SER A 1119 42.14 -1.49 31.04
CA SER A 1119 41.11 -0.61 31.65
C SER A 1119 41.56 0.71 32.29
N HIS A 1120 41.47 1.86 31.61
CA HIS A 1120 40.29 2.72 31.32
C HIS A 1120 39.62 3.36 32.56
N ARG A 1121 39.95 4.63 32.80
CA ARG A 1121 38.99 5.75 32.75
C ARG A 1121 39.63 6.94 32.07
#